data_AF-A0A960EHN1-F1
#
_entry.id   AF-A0A960EHN1-F1
#
_cell.length_a   1.000
_cell.length_b   1.000
_cell.length_c   1.000
_cell.angle_alpha   90.00
_cell.angle_beta   90.00
_cell.angle_gamma   90.00
#
_symmetry.space_group_name_H-M   'P 1'
#
loop_
_entity.id
_entity.type
_entity.pdbx_description
1 polymer ?
#
loop_
_entity_poly.entity_id
_entity_poly.type
_entity_poly.pdbx_seq_one_letter_code
_entity_poly.pdbx_strand_id
1 'polypeptide(L)'
;MQLNPAKMARPVHSDGRRYVPAIDGLRVLAAFGVISAHVGSEYGPSQQLVAYYGAAAYPALIVFFTISGFLVYRPFARAALAPGSTPKRDRSTSFWVYLLRRVLRIFPLYWAVLGVTVAVAAATSDGPPLNLEGPIEWAQAIFLLPFPDPNTLLQGPLGIAMWTLAIELPFYVFVPLWSAGLKALRRRALPQVDIFTLQVCAVVALIAGLYLTGLVVGGELAFPVMSLPIGMLFAILETRQSLARRRYRPIRFLADNWAVCLAAYVGLVLISAQLALDAYDVPGVTDPYDHIRNIYFPMQAAMALLLFVPAAFASKRSLYARFMAAAPLQMLAPLTYGIYLWHVPLIHYTSEWFGPGFLGFPFPGTTGFGMPTLFIAIGLAICTFVFVELPAAKLRDKVDAWSRGHRPDHAPDPDEDDEEPSEFGGGADLVLEQLPERSWVPQEKEPVVVRGGDGSGGRHLERRALSRAGEDASPAVRAVWCEPIDGFRAICACLAVAGHTFLASSIMPFAGALHVLGILVALFFAISAFVLYQPFIESDVRRLERPDTLGFYVRRLLRIYPLFAFALTVYLIVLPEVRPDNLWAYARLYLFLQIFGEELSGFKGLPSAWYLCNEVIFYFFIPLLAMVAARWSSNRRFKTPGQRLRGHLMIGWGMVFFGPLLRTLLYAADVPAPTSLPFSHMEYFGFGIVVAAHTVGARLGVAPPSFFRWVRRHTTETYVLVLIPVLMLAAIGEIWGDGSGIWSDGNIEDQLRFFPYLLAVILLMSAAAVGPRDDPSNRWLSAKRFKPLSALALHIYLWHQLVLGVINRLLQTPDGSGGIGEVDFAPRFVMGVVLVAVALGGTIAVAWVTQPVTDWPYERYRSRHGLLRARGAPRDAGKVEGSATVAAG
;
A
#
# COMPACT_ATOMS: atom_id res chain seq x y z
N MET A 1 -9.80 20.47 -3.47
CA MET A 1 -10.53 19.43 -4.23
C MET A 1 -10.57 18.17 -3.36
N GLN A 2 -11.58 18.02 -2.50
CA GLN A 2 -11.67 16.86 -1.60
C GLN A 2 -12.20 15.66 -2.39
N LEU A 3 -11.30 14.77 -2.79
CA LEU A 3 -11.63 13.48 -3.37
C LEU A 3 -12.33 12.64 -2.28
N ASN A 4 -13.66 12.62 -2.27
CA ASN A 4 -14.42 11.77 -1.36
C ASN A 4 -14.33 10.30 -1.85
N PRO A 5 -13.61 9.40 -1.16
CA PRO A 5 -13.43 8.01 -1.60
C PRO A 5 -14.76 7.25 -1.71
N ALA A 6 -15.78 7.66 -0.94
CA ALA A 6 -17.12 7.07 -0.98
C ALA A 6 -17.90 7.42 -2.27
N LYS A 7 -17.55 8.53 -2.94
CA LYS A 7 -18.10 8.88 -4.28
C LYS A 7 -17.32 8.19 -5.40
N MET A 8 -16.01 7.93 -5.23
CA MET A 8 -15.20 7.20 -6.21
C MET A 8 -15.53 5.69 -6.24
N ALA A 9 -15.93 5.11 -5.11
CA ALA A 9 -16.28 3.69 -4.99
C ALA A 9 -17.68 3.32 -5.53
N ARG A 10 -18.41 4.25 -6.14
CA ARG A 10 -19.71 3.98 -6.77
C ARG A 10 -19.65 4.36 -8.23
N PRO A 11 -19.70 3.40 -9.18
CA PRO A 11 -20.30 3.73 -10.46
C PRO A 11 -21.77 4.01 -10.15
N VAL A 12 -22.14 5.29 -10.11
CA VAL A 12 -23.53 5.71 -10.12
C VAL A 12 -24.07 5.28 -11.48
N HIS A 13 -24.73 4.12 -11.51
CA HIS A 13 -25.68 3.81 -12.56
C HIS A 13 -27.05 4.11 -11.96
N SER A 14 -27.60 5.27 -12.32
CA SER A 14 -28.92 5.79 -11.96
C SER A 14 -30.08 4.98 -12.58
N ASP A 15 -29.93 3.65 -12.70
CA ASP A 15 -30.42 2.96 -13.90
C ASP A 15 -31.13 1.62 -13.61
N GLY A 16 -31.46 1.31 -12.34
CA GLY A 16 -32.11 0.04 -11.98
C GLY A 16 -31.30 -1.23 -12.31
N ARG A 17 -30.06 -1.09 -12.81
CA ARG A 17 -29.16 -2.20 -13.16
C ARG A 17 -28.49 -2.73 -11.91
N ARG A 18 -28.69 -4.03 -11.63
CA ARG A 18 -28.01 -4.72 -10.52
C ARG A 18 -26.49 -4.70 -10.73
N TYR A 19 -25.82 -3.80 -10.02
CA TYR A 19 -24.36 -3.73 -9.87
C TYR A 19 -23.88 -4.91 -9.01
N VAL A 20 -22.80 -5.57 -9.43
CA VAL A 20 -22.21 -6.72 -8.72
C VAL A 20 -20.79 -6.33 -8.28
N PRO A 21 -20.62 -5.75 -7.08
CA PRO A 21 -19.31 -5.25 -6.61
C PRO A 21 -18.23 -6.33 -6.56
N ALA A 22 -18.64 -7.59 -6.36
CA ALA A 22 -17.71 -8.71 -6.28
C ALA A 22 -16.97 -8.97 -7.61
N ILE A 23 -17.55 -8.61 -8.77
CA ILE A 23 -16.86 -8.71 -10.07
C ILE A 23 -15.71 -7.69 -10.15
N ASP A 24 -15.91 -6.50 -9.60
CA ASP A 24 -14.87 -5.47 -9.55
C ASP A 24 -13.71 -5.89 -8.64
N GLY A 25 -14.01 -6.52 -7.50
CA GLY A 25 -12.98 -7.11 -6.64
C GLY A 25 -12.21 -8.25 -7.30
N LEU A 26 -12.91 -9.13 -8.01
CA LEU A 26 -12.27 -10.19 -8.79
C LEU A 26 -11.38 -9.62 -9.90
N ARG A 27 -11.80 -8.54 -10.58
CA ARG A 27 -10.99 -7.85 -11.59
C ARG A 27 -9.69 -7.29 -10.99
N VAL A 28 -9.75 -6.72 -9.78
CA VAL A 28 -8.56 -6.22 -9.08
C VAL A 28 -7.58 -7.36 -8.78
N LEU A 29 -8.07 -8.49 -8.26
CA LEU A 29 -7.22 -9.65 -8.00
C LEU A 29 -6.65 -10.26 -9.28
N ALA A 30 -7.42 -10.26 -10.37
CA ALA A 30 -6.94 -10.68 -11.68
C ALA A 30 -5.84 -9.74 -12.19
N ALA A 31 -5.96 -8.42 -12.01
CA ALA A 31 -4.91 -7.47 -12.38
C ALA A 31 -3.59 -7.78 -11.65
N PHE A 32 -3.66 -8.02 -10.34
CA PHE A 32 -2.50 -8.44 -9.56
C PHE A 32 -1.96 -9.80 -10.03
N GLY A 33 -2.84 -10.76 -10.32
CA GLY A 33 -2.47 -12.06 -10.87
C GLY A 33 -1.67 -11.94 -12.18
N VAL A 34 -2.14 -11.13 -13.13
CA VAL A 34 -1.43 -10.92 -14.41
C VAL A 34 -0.04 -10.32 -14.19
N ILE A 35 0.07 -9.28 -13.36
CA ILE A 35 1.38 -8.68 -13.04
C ILE A 35 2.32 -9.73 -12.41
N SER A 36 1.78 -10.54 -11.50
CA SER A 36 2.53 -11.62 -10.85
C SER A 36 3.00 -12.67 -11.85
N ALA A 37 2.17 -13.03 -12.83
CA ALA A 37 2.51 -13.97 -13.89
C ALA A 37 3.69 -13.46 -14.72
N HIS A 38 3.63 -12.21 -15.19
CA HIS A 38 4.67 -11.63 -16.05
C HIS A 38 6.00 -11.46 -15.32
N VAL A 39 5.95 -10.93 -14.10
CA VAL A 39 7.15 -10.83 -13.26
C VAL A 39 7.72 -12.23 -12.99
N GLY A 40 6.86 -13.19 -12.67
CA GLY A 40 7.28 -14.57 -12.41
C GLY A 40 7.84 -15.29 -13.65
N SER A 41 7.28 -15.07 -14.84
CA SER A 41 7.74 -15.74 -16.07
C SER A 41 9.05 -15.16 -16.60
N GLU A 42 9.24 -13.84 -16.50
CA GLU A 42 10.45 -13.18 -17.02
C GLU A 42 11.62 -13.24 -16.03
N TYR A 43 11.33 -13.24 -14.73
CA TYR A 43 12.32 -13.06 -13.67
C TYR A 43 12.22 -14.11 -12.55
N GLY A 44 11.55 -15.23 -12.81
CA GLY A 44 11.35 -16.31 -11.86
C GLY A 44 12.67 -16.98 -11.47
N PRO A 45 12.90 -17.24 -10.18
CA PRO A 45 14.20 -17.72 -9.69
C PRO A 45 14.46 -19.20 -9.96
N SER A 46 13.40 -19.99 -10.19
CA SER A 46 13.48 -21.42 -10.46
C SER A 46 12.27 -21.89 -11.27
N GLN A 47 12.46 -22.93 -12.07
CA GLN A 47 11.37 -23.54 -12.85
C GLN A 47 10.20 -24.01 -11.98
N GLN A 48 10.48 -24.51 -10.77
CA GLN A 48 9.48 -24.91 -9.78
C GLN A 48 8.56 -23.74 -9.41
N LEU A 49 9.14 -22.60 -9.03
CA LEU A 49 8.34 -21.44 -8.64
C LEU A 49 7.58 -20.87 -9.84
N VAL A 50 8.22 -20.79 -11.02
CA VAL A 50 7.55 -20.40 -12.27
C VAL A 50 6.33 -21.28 -12.55
N ALA A 51 6.45 -22.60 -12.40
CA ALA A 51 5.36 -23.54 -12.62
C ALA A 51 4.19 -23.34 -11.65
N TYR A 52 4.44 -23.24 -10.34
CA TYR A 52 3.39 -23.02 -9.34
C TYR A 52 2.73 -21.65 -9.48
N TYR A 53 3.50 -20.60 -9.73
CA TYR A 53 2.96 -19.25 -9.88
C TYR A 53 2.25 -19.05 -11.20
N GLY A 54 2.84 -19.49 -12.31
CA GLY A 54 2.18 -19.51 -13.61
C GLY A 54 0.83 -20.22 -13.50
N ALA A 55 0.83 -21.43 -12.91
CA ALA A 55 -0.41 -22.18 -12.70
C ALA A 55 -1.48 -21.41 -11.89
N ALA A 56 -1.07 -20.66 -10.86
CA ALA A 56 -1.98 -19.84 -10.07
C ALA A 56 -2.37 -18.50 -10.73
N ALA A 57 -1.58 -17.98 -11.65
CA ALA A 57 -1.72 -16.62 -12.15
C ALA A 57 -2.30 -16.54 -13.58
N TYR A 58 -2.03 -17.52 -14.44
CA TYR A 58 -2.63 -17.62 -15.79
C TYR A 58 -4.16 -17.61 -15.84
N PRO A 59 -4.93 -18.16 -14.85
CA PRO A 59 -6.39 -18.00 -14.84
C PRO A 59 -6.84 -16.54 -14.87
N ALA A 60 -6.02 -15.61 -14.38
CA ALA A 60 -6.37 -14.19 -14.28
C ALA A 60 -6.71 -13.56 -15.64
N LEU A 61 -5.95 -13.90 -16.69
CA LEU A 61 -6.22 -13.44 -18.04
C LEU A 61 -7.60 -13.94 -18.54
N ILE A 62 -7.89 -15.22 -18.28
CA ILE A 62 -9.17 -15.84 -18.65
C ILE A 62 -10.33 -15.22 -17.87
N VAL A 63 -10.11 -14.88 -16.60
CA VAL A 63 -11.08 -14.13 -15.78
C VAL A 63 -11.37 -12.76 -16.40
N PHE A 64 -10.37 -12.02 -16.90
CA PHE A 64 -10.59 -10.73 -17.56
C PHE A 64 -11.49 -10.84 -18.79
N PHE A 65 -11.18 -11.76 -19.69
CA PHE A 65 -11.99 -11.99 -20.89
C PHE A 65 -13.38 -12.53 -20.56
N THR A 66 -13.51 -13.42 -19.58
CA THR A 66 -14.82 -13.92 -19.10
C THR A 66 -15.68 -12.78 -18.54
N ILE A 67 -15.08 -11.90 -17.72
CA ILE A 67 -15.75 -10.70 -17.19
C ILE A 67 -16.13 -9.77 -18.34
N SER A 68 -15.26 -9.57 -19.33
CA SER A 68 -15.55 -8.71 -20.47
C SER A 68 -16.74 -9.24 -21.28
N GLY A 69 -16.71 -10.51 -21.69
CA GLY A 69 -17.81 -11.17 -22.39
C GLY A 69 -19.13 -11.10 -21.62
N PHE A 70 -19.07 -11.30 -20.30
CA PHE A 70 -20.22 -11.17 -19.41
C PHE A 70 -20.81 -9.75 -19.42
N LEU A 71 -19.99 -8.73 -19.15
CA LEU A 71 -20.45 -7.33 -19.05
C LEU A 71 -20.89 -6.76 -20.39
N VAL A 72 -20.22 -7.15 -21.47
CA VAL A 72 -20.51 -6.68 -22.84
C VAL A 72 -21.82 -7.24 -23.35
N TYR A 73 -22.09 -8.53 -23.14
CA TYR A 73 -23.28 -9.19 -23.71
C TYR A 73 -24.54 -9.01 -22.86
N ARG A 74 -24.41 -8.77 -21.55
CA ARG A 74 -25.54 -8.64 -20.62
C ARG A 74 -26.63 -7.64 -21.05
N PRO A 75 -26.33 -6.42 -21.54
CA PRO A 75 -27.35 -5.51 -22.05
C PRO A 75 -28.12 -6.07 -23.25
N PHE A 76 -27.44 -6.77 -24.17
CA PHE A 76 -28.05 -7.37 -25.35
C PHE A 76 -28.92 -8.59 -24.98
N ALA A 77 -28.47 -9.41 -24.02
CA ALA A 77 -29.25 -10.52 -23.46
C ALA A 77 -30.53 -10.00 -22.80
N ARG A 78 -30.44 -8.95 -21.96
CA ARG A 78 -31.60 -8.34 -21.30
C ARG A 78 -32.60 -7.74 -22.30
N ALA A 79 -32.11 -6.98 -23.28
CA ALA A 79 -32.97 -6.41 -24.33
C ALA A 79 -33.69 -7.48 -25.16
N ALA A 80 -33.10 -8.67 -25.31
CA ALA A 80 -33.72 -9.79 -26.02
C ALA A 80 -34.72 -10.57 -25.15
N LEU A 81 -34.41 -10.78 -23.88
CA LEU A 81 -35.21 -11.58 -22.93
C LEU A 81 -36.34 -10.79 -22.25
N ALA A 82 -36.26 -9.46 -22.21
CA ALA A 82 -37.28 -8.58 -21.62
C ALA A 82 -37.61 -7.38 -22.54
N PRO A 83 -38.27 -7.62 -23.70
CA PRO A 83 -38.47 -6.60 -24.74
C PRO A 83 -39.31 -5.37 -24.32
N GLY A 84 -40.10 -5.47 -23.25
CA GLY A 84 -40.97 -4.39 -22.76
C GLY A 84 -40.35 -3.48 -21.70
N SER A 85 -39.15 -3.80 -21.21
CA SER A 85 -38.50 -3.09 -20.08
C SER A 85 -37.57 -1.93 -20.51
N THR A 86 -37.48 -1.65 -21.81
CA THR A 86 -36.58 -0.62 -22.37
C THR A 86 -37.39 0.52 -22.99
N PRO A 87 -37.14 1.80 -22.61
CA PRO A 87 -37.84 2.95 -23.18
C PRO A 87 -37.76 2.97 -24.71
N LYS A 88 -38.86 3.33 -25.41
CA LYS A 88 -38.92 3.37 -26.89
C LYS A 88 -37.84 4.26 -27.55
N ARG A 89 -37.25 5.19 -26.80
CA ARG A 89 -36.18 6.11 -27.24
C ARG A 89 -34.76 5.68 -26.85
N ASP A 90 -34.58 4.55 -26.19
CA ASP A 90 -33.26 4.11 -25.73
C ASP A 90 -32.36 3.69 -26.90
N ARG A 91 -31.39 4.54 -27.25
CA ARG A 91 -30.36 4.26 -28.27
C ARG A 91 -29.13 3.58 -27.67
N SER A 92 -29.15 3.17 -26.41
CA SER A 92 -28.01 2.54 -25.73
C SER A 92 -27.63 1.18 -26.30
N THR A 93 -28.44 0.55 -27.14
CA THR A 93 -28.07 -0.68 -27.88
C THR A 93 -27.74 -0.42 -29.36
N SER A 94 -27.76 0.85 -29.79
CA SER A 94 -27.33 1.23 -31.14
C SER A 94 -25.86 0.92 -31.35
N PHE A 95 -25.52 0.34 -32.50
CA PHE A 95 -24.17 -0.07 -32.87
C PHE A 95 -23.14 1.05 -32.65
N TRP A 96 -23.41 2.24 -33.22
CA TRP A 96 -22.47 3.36 -33.17
C TRP A 96 -22.30 3.97 -31.78
N VAL A 97 -23.38 4.07 -31.01
CA VAL A 97 -23.35 4.58 -29.63
C VAL A 97 -22.62 3.60 -28.71
N TYR A 98 -22.86 2.30 -28.90
CA TYR A 98 -22.13 1.25 -28.22
C TYR A 98 -20.63 1.33 -28.52
N LEU A 99 -20.25 1.40 -29.79
CA LEU A 99 -18.84 1.44 -30.20
C LEU A 99 -18.14 2.70 -29.68
N LEU A 100 -18.77 3.87 -29.78
CA LEU A 100 -18.22 5.14 -29.28
C LEU A 100 -17.90 5.07 -27.78
N ARG A 101 -18.74 4.44 -26.97
CA ARG A 101 -18.48 4.29 -25.52
C ARG A 101 -17.31 3.37 -25.21
N ARG A 102 -17.04 2.38 -26.07
CA ARG A 102 -15.87 1.51 -25.95
C ARG A 102 -14.61 2.26 -26.39
N VAL A 103 -14.69 3.02 -27.48
CA VAL A 103 -13.58 3.86 -27.95
C VAL A 103 -13.17 4.86 -26.89
N LEU A 104 -14.13 5.62 -26.32
CA LEU A 104 -13.87 6.59 -25.25
C LEU A 104 -13.37 5.97 -23.95
N ARG A 105 -13.56 4.66 -23.76
CA ARG A 105 -13.09 3.94 -22.57
C ARG A 105 -11.65 3.46 -22.72
N ILE A 106 -11.24 3.07 -23.92
CA ILE A 106 -9.97 2.35 -24.16
C ILE A 106 -8.90 3.30 -24.68
N PHE A 107 -9.17 3.95 -25.82
CA PHE A 107 -8.16 4.68 -26.57
C PHE A 107 -7.51 5.86 -25.83
N PRO A 108 -8.23 6.71 -25.07
CA PRO A 108 -7.58 7.86 -24.43
C PRO A 108 -6.45 7.48 -23.49
N LEU A 109 -6.68 6.50 -22.62
CA LEU A 109 -5.64 6.02 -21.71
C LEU A 109 -4.58 5.22 -22.44
N TYR A 110 -5.00 4.34 -23.36
CA TYR A 110 -4.08 3.57 -24.18
C TYR A 110 -3.06 4.45 -24.92
N TRP A 111 -3.53 5.49 -25.61
CA TRP A 111 -2.65 6.43 -26.33
C TRP A 111 -1.76 7.24 -25.39
N ALA A 112 -2.25 7.62 -24.21
CA ALA A 112 -1.43 8.31 -23.21
C ALA A 112 -0.28 7.43 -22.72
N VAL A 113 -0.55 6.17 -22.37
CA VAL A 113 0.48 5.22 -21.92
C VAL A 113 1.45 4.89 -23.06
N LEU A 114 0.93 4.57 -24.26
CA LEU A 114 1.77 4.31 -25.44
C LEU A 114 2.69 5.50 -25.75
N GLY A 115 2.14 6.71 -25.77
CA GLY A 115 2.90 7.92 -26.06
C GLY A 115 3.99 8.19 -25.03
N VAL A 116 3.72 7.97 -23.75
CA VAL A 116 4.74 8.09 -22.70
C VAL A 116 5.80 7.01 -22.85
N THR A 117 5.44 5.75 -23.06
CA THR A 117 6.41 4.66 -23.25
C THR A 117 7.31 4.92 -24.45
N VAL A 118 6.75 5.37 -25.58
CA VAL A 118 7.52 5.77 -26.77
C VAL A 118 8.43 6.95 -26.48
N ALA A 119 7.96 7.97 -25.78
CA ALA A 119 8.76 9.15 -25.45
C ALA A 119 9.91 8.82 -24.49
N VAL A 120 9.69 7.94 -23.51
CA VAL A 120 10.74 7.47 -22.60
C VAL A 120 11.74 6.63 -23.38
N ALA A 121 11.29 5.66 -24.18
CA ALA A 121 12.17 4.84 -25.00
C ALA A 121 13.01 5.64 -26.00
N ALA A 122 12.47 6.73 -26.56
CA ALA A 122 13.24 7.63 -27.42
C ALA A 122 14.26 8.51 -26.65
N ALA A 123 14.02 8.76 -25.36
CA ALA A 123 14.89 9.56 -24.50
C ALA A 123 15.99 8.74 -23.81
N THR A 124 15.86 7.42 -23.77
CA THR A 124 16.80 6.50 -23.11
C THR A 124 17.38 5.53 -24.13
N SER A 125 18.71 5.42 -24.20
CA SER A 125 19.40 4.39 -25.00
C SER A 125 19.05 2.95 -24.58
N ASP A 126 18.53 2.78 -23.36
CA ASP A 126 18.16 1.51 -22.74
C ASP A 126 16.63 1.36 -22.58
N GLY A 127 15.84 1.99 -23.45
CA GLY A 127 14.37 1.83 -23.41
C GLY A 127 13.90 0.45 -23.86
N PRO A 128 12.68 -0.01 -23.49
CA PRO A 128 12.14 -1.24 -24.03
C PRO A 128 12.11 -1.13 -25.55
N PRO A 129 12.54 -2.19 -26.27
CA PRO A 129 12.61 -2.14 -27.72
C PRO A 129 11.22 -1.85 -28.27
N LEU A 130 11.11 -0.80 -29.08
CA LEU A 130 9.82 -0.39 -29.62
C LEU A 130 9.29 -1.45 -30.60
N ASN A 131 10.17 -2.09 -31.36
CA ASN A 131 9.84 -3.11 -32.37
C ASN A 131 8.78 -2.63 -33.39
N LEU A 132 8.75 -1.32 -33.68
CA LEU A 132 7.87 -0.68 -34.66
C LEU A 132 8.70 0.00 -35.74
N GLU A 133 9.06 -0.74 -36.79
CA GLU A 133 10.00 -0.27 -37.82
C GLU A 133 9.33 0.48 -38.99
N GLY A 134 8.08 0.15 -39.32
CA GLY A 134 7.36 0.68 -40.48
C GLY A 134 5.95 1.22 -40.20
N PRO A 135 5.31 1.84 -41.20
CA PRO A 135 4.01 2.48 -41.04
C PRO A 135 2.88 1.50 -40.72
N ILE A 136 3.02 0.23 -41.11
CA ILE A 136 2.03 -0.81 -40.86
C ILE A 136 2.09 -1.22 -39.38
N GLU A 137 3.28 -1.45 -38.82
CA GLU A 137 3.45 -1.77 -37.41
C GLU A 137 2.93 -0.62 -36.53
N TRP A 138 3.22 0.63 -36.90
CA TRP A 138 2.67 1.80 -36.23
C TRP A 138 1.15 1.87 -36.31
N ALA A 139 0.55 1.55 -37.47
CA ALA A 139 -0.90 1.49 -37.59
C ALA A 139 -1.50 0.35 -36.74
N GLN A 140 -0.86 -0.81 -36.70
CA GLN A 140 -1.24 -1.92 -35.84
C GLN A 140 -1.23 -1.51 -34.37
N ALA A 141 -0.15 -0.87 -33.91
CA ALA A 141 -0.02 -0.36 -32.56
C ALA A 141 -1.09 0.69 -32.25
N ILE A 142 -1.12 1.82 -32.97
CA ILE A 142 -2.00 2.97 -32.67
C ILE A 142 -3.49 2.59 -32.64
N PHE A 143 -3.91 1.70 -33.53
CA PHE A 143 -5.32 1.31 -33.70
C PHE A 143 -5.66 -0.08 -33.13
N LEU A 144 -4.71 -0.78 -32.50
CA LEU A 144 -4.86 -2.13 -31.96
C LEU A 144 -5.37 -3.14 -33.02
N LEU A 145 -4.75 -3.14 -34.21
CA LEU A 145 -5.12 -4.02 -35.32
C LEU A 145 -4.29 -5.31 -35.28
N PRO A 146 -4.90 -6.49 -35.17
CA PRO A 146 -4.17 -7.76 -35.09
C PRO A 146 -3.66 -8.29 -36.45
N PHE A 147 -3.80 -7.52 -37.53
CA PHE A 147 -3.41 -7.90 -38.90
C PHE A 147 -2.45 -6.87 -39.49
N PRO A 148 -1.49 -7.26 -40.36
CA PRO A 148 -1.30 -8.61 -40.91
C PRO A 148 -0.64 -9.62 -39.95
N ASP A 149 0.21 -9.17 -39.02
CA ASP A 149 0.89 -10.05 -38.05
C ASP A 149 0.50 -9.68 -36.60
N PRO A 150 -0.18 -10.57 -35.85
CA PRO A 150 -0.52 -10.31 -34.46
C PRO A 150 0.70 -10.28 -33.52
N ASN A 151 1.83 -10.88 -33.91
CA ASN A 151 3.04 -10.90 -33.09
C ASN A 151 3.67 -9.52 -32.93
N THR A 152 3.49 -8.63 -33.91
CA THR A 152 3.90 -7.22 -33.83
C THR A 152 3.35 -6.53 -32.58
N LEU A 153 2.10 -6.84 -32.19
CA LEU A 153 1.50 -6.26 -30.99
C LEU A 153 2.06 -6.87 -29.72
N LEU A 154 2.37 -8.17 -29.73
CA LEU A 154 2.96 -8.87 -28.60
C LEU A 154 4.40 -8.41 -28.33
N GLN A 155 5.14 -8.08 -29.38
CA GLN A 155 6.52 -7.58 -29.32
C GLN A 155 6.60 -6.05 -29.18
N GLY A 156 5.48 -5.34 -29.31
CA GLY A 156 5.43 -3.89 -29.26
C GLY A 156 5.66 -3.31 -27.84
N PRO A 157 5.64 -1.96 -27.70
CA PRO A 157 6.12 -1.28 -26.50
C PRO A 157 5.34 -1.57 -25.21
N LEU A 158 4.08 -2.00 -25.31
CA LEU A 158 3.25 -2.41 -24.17
C LEU A 158 3.00 -3.93 -24.15
N GLY A 159 3.70 -4.66 -25.02
CA GLY A 159 3.71 -6.12 -25.15
C GLY A 159 2.33 -6.78 -25.13
N ILE A 160 2.18 -7.80 -24.30
CA ILE A 160 0.95 -8.58 -24.18
C ILE A 160 -0.30 -7.75 -23.84
N ALA A 161 -0.15 -6.57 -23.23
CA ALA A 161 -1.28 -5.68 -22.98
C ALA A 161 -1.89 -5.12 -24.28
N MET A 162 -1.09 -4.92 -25.33
CA MET A 162 -1.59 -4.53 -26.66
C MET A 162 -2.30 -5.70 -27.33
N TRP A 163 -1.69 -6.89 -27.25
CA TRP A 163 -2.20 -8.10 -27.88
C TRP A 163 -3.58 -8.49 -27.33
N THR A 164 -3.78 -8.46 -26.01
CA THR A 164 -5.08 -8.78 -25.40
C THR A 164 -6.17 -7.79 -25.79
N LEU A 165 -5.86 -6.49 -25.82
CA LEU A 165 -6.79 -5.44 -26.22
C LEU A 165 -7.16 -5.54 -27.70
N ALA A 166 -6.20 -5.87 -28.56
CA ALA A 166 -6.43 -6.07 -29.98
C ALA A 166 -7.33 -7.28 -30.27
N ILE A 167 -7.29 -8.32 -29.43
CA ILE A 167 -8.25 -9.43 -29.50
C ILE A 167 -9.64 -9.01 -29.04
N GLU A 168 -9.73 -8.13 -28.03
CA GLU A 168 -11.00 -7.67 -27.48
C GLU A 168 -11.76 -6.71 -28.41
N LEU A 169 -11.05 -5.90 -29.21
CA LEU A 169 -11.66 -4.90 -30.10
C LEU A 169 -12.63 -5.50 -31.15
N PRO A 170 -12.23 -6.52 -31.93
CA PRO A 170 -13.13 -7.21 -32.87
C PRO A 170 -14.37 -7.76 -32.18
N PHE A 171 -14.25 -8.22 -30.93
CA PHE A 171 -15.37 -8.74 -30.17
C PHE A 171 -16.43 -7.66 -29.86
N TYR A 172 -16.03 -6.41 -29.67
CA TYR A 172 -16.98 -5.30 -29.52
C TYR A 172 -17.77 -5.02 -30.79
N VAL A 173 -17.21 -5.25 -31.97
CA VAL A 173 -17.94 -5.14 -33.24
C VAL A 173 -18.83 -6.37 -33.44
N PHE A 174 -18.32 -7.56 -33.08
CA PHE A 174 -19.02 -8.83 -33.21
C PHE A 174 -20.32 -8.88 -32.39
N VAL A 175 -20.31 -8.48 -31.11
CA VAL A 175 -21.45 -8.68 -30.21
C VAL A 175 -22.77 -8.02 -30.70
N PRO A 176 -22.78 -6.74 -31.11
CA PRO A 176 -23.98 -6.13 -31.68
C PRO A 176 -24.48 -6.83 -32.94
N LEU A 177 -23.58 -7.21 -33.84
CA LEU A 177 -23.91 -7.92 -35.09
C LEU A 177 -24.46 -9.31 -34.80
N TRP A 178 -23.86 -10.03 -33.86
CA TRP A 178 -24.31 -11.33 -33.36
C TRP A 178 -25.71 -11.23 -32.77
N SER A 179 -25.96 -10.25 -31.89
CA SER A 179 -27.29 -10.05 -31.28
C SER A 179 -28.35 -9.71 -32.33
N ALA A 180 -28.03 -8.85 -33.30
CA ALA A 180 -28.92 -8.52 -34.41
C ALA A 180 -29.19 -9.73 -35.31
N GLY A 181 -28.16 -10.51 -35.62
CA GLY A 181 -28.23 -11.76 -36.40
C GLY A 181 -29.15 -12.79 -35.75
N LEU A 182 -29.02 -13.02 -34.44
CA LEU A 182 -29.91 -13.96 -33.72
C LEU A 182 -31.37 -13.50 -33.72
N LYS A 183 -31.62 -12.19 -33.60
CA LYS A 183 -32.98 -11.63 -33.72
C LYS A 183 -33.54 -11.82 -35.13
N ALA A 184 -32.74 -11.60 -36.17
CA ALA A 184 -33.13 -11.81 -37.55
C ALA A 184 -33.40 -13.29 -37.86
N LEU A 185 -32.52 -14.19 -37.39
CA LEU A 185 -32.64 -15.64 -37.55
C LEU A 185 -33.91 -16.17 -36.89
N ARG A 186 -34.20 -15.75 -35.64
CA ARG A 186 -35.46 -16.09 -34.97
C ARG A 186 -36.67 -15.63 -35.76
N ARG A 187 -36.66 -14.38 -36.24
CA ARG A 187 -37.80 -13.79 -36.97
C ARG A 187 -38.04 -14.46 -38.32
N ARG A 188 -36.98 -14.83 -39.05
CA ARG A 188 -37.07 -15.31 -40.44
C ARG A 188 -37.11 -16.83 -40.57
N ALA A 189 -36.36 -17.55 -39.76
CA ALA A 189 -36.14 -18.99 -39.94
C ALA A 189 -36.64 -19.85 -38.79
N LEU A 190 -36.57 -19.36 -37.54
CA LEU A 190 -36.87 -20.14 -36.33
C LEU A 190 -37.89 -19.44 -35.40
N PRO A 191 -39.09 -19.07 -35.89
CA PRO A 191 -40.05 -18.31 -35.08
C PRO A 191 -40.58 -19.09 -33.87
N GLN A 192 -40.58 -20.43 -33.97
CA GLN A 192 -41.06 -21.34 -32.92
C GLN A 192 -40.09 -21.48 -31.74
N VAL A 193 -38.82 -21.10 -31.91
CA VAL A 193 -37.78 -21.29 -30.88
C VAL A 193 -37.76 -20.09 -29.93
N ASP A 194 -37.77 -20.36 -28.63
CA ASP A 194 -37.60 -19.32 -27.61
C ASP A 194 -36.23 -18.64 -27.73
N ILE A 195 -36.20 -17.33 -27.54
CA ILE A 195 -34.98 -16.53 -27.74
C ILE A 195 -33.86 -16.91 -26.76
N PHE A 196 -34.22 -17.38 -25.55
CA PHE A 196 -33.23 -17.91 -24.59
C PHE A 196 -32.55 -19.15 -25.14
N THR A 197 -33.31 -20.15 -25.59
CA THR A 197 -32.79 -21.40 -26.15
C THR A 197 -31.91 -21.11 -27.38
N LEU A 198 -32.37 -20.23 -28.27
CA LEU A 198 -31.59 -19.83 -29.43
C LEU A 198 -30.25 -19.18 -29.04
N GLN A 199 -30.24 -18.28 -28.06
CA GLN A 199 -29.01 -17.64 -27.59
C GLN A 199 -28.05 -18.64 -26.93
N VAL A 200 -28.56 -19.55 -26.10
CA VAL A 200 -27.73 -20.58 -25.45
C VAL A 200 -27.13 -21.52 -26.49
N CYS A 201 -27.93 -22.07 -27.39
CA CYS A 201 -27.45 -22.98 -28.43
C CYS A 201 -26.44 -22.30 -29.36
N ALA A 202 -26.68 -21.05 -29.76
CA ALA A 202 -25.77 -20.33 -30.63
C ALA A 202 -24.43 -20.03 -29.94
N VAL A 203 -24.45 -19.63 -28.66
CA VAL A 203 -23.20 -19.38 -27.89
C VAL A 203 -22.46 -20.69 -27.60
N VAL A 204 -23.15 -21.78 -27.30
CA VAL A 204 -22.53 -23.10 -27.12
C VAL A 204 -21.92 -23.59 -28.44
N ALA A 205 -22.59 -23.40 -29.57
CA ALA A 205 -22.05 -23.71 -30.89
C ALA A 205 -20.82 -22.85 -31.22
N LEU A 206 -20.81 -21.57 -30.82
CA LEU A 206 -19.64 -20.69 -30.96
C LEU A 206 -18.46 -21.17 -30.11
N ILE A 207 -18.69 -21.55 -28.85
CA ILE A 207 -17.65 -22.10 -27.97
C ILE A 207 -17.09 -23.41 -28.55
N ALA A 208 -17.96 -24.32 -28.98
CA ALA A 208 -17.57 -25.60 -29.57
C ALA A 208 -16.80 -25.40 -30.89
N GLY A 209 -17.24 -24.48 -31.75
CA GLY A 209 -16.57 -24.14 -32.99
C GLY A 209 -15.17 -23.58 -32.74
N LEU A 210 -15.02 -22.62 -31.84
CA LEU A 210 -13.71 -22.06 -31.47
C LEU A 210 -12.78 -23.12 -30.85
N TYR A 211 -13.31 -24.00 -30.00
CA TYR A 211 -12.55 -25.09 -29.40
C TYR A 211 -12.06 -26.08 -30.46
N LEU A 212 -12.92 -26.50 -31.38
CA LEU A 212 -12.55 -27.38 -32.49
C LEU A 212 -11.53 -26.73 -33.42
N THR A 213 -11.70 -25.45 -33.76
CA THR A 213 -10.71 -24.70 -34.55
C THR A 213 -9.38 -24.62 -33.82
N GLY A 214 -9.38 -24.38 -32.51
CA GLY A 214 -8.17 -24.37 -31.68
C GLY A 214 -7.43 -25.71 -31.71
N LEU A 215 -8.16 -26.83 -31.61
CA LEU A 215 -7.58 -28.17 -31.71
C LEU A 215 -7.00 -28.47 -33.09
N VAL A 216 -7.67 -28.05 -34.17
CA VAL A 216 -7.27 -28.37 -35.55
C VAL A 216 -6.12 -27.50 -36.04
N VAL A 217 -6.17 -26.19 -35.73
CA VAL A 217 -5.20 -25.20 -36.23
C VAL A 217 -4.04 -25.02 -35.26
N GLY A 218 -4.10 -25.62 -34.06
CA GLY A 218 -3.08 -25.45 -33.03
C GLY A 218 -2.96 -24.01 -32.53
N GLY A 219 -4.06 -23.25 -32.60
CA GLY A 219 -4.05 -21.82 -32.32
C GLY A 219 -4.05 -21.55 -30.82
N GLU A 220 -2.91 -21.14 -30.26
CA GLU A 220 -2.79 -20.56 -28.91
C GLU A 220 -3.81 -19.44 -28.67
N LEU A 221 -4.16 -18.72 -29.73
CA LEU A 221 -5.18 -17.66 -29.77
C LEU A 221 -6.62 -18.15 -29.49
N ALA A 222 -6.96 -19.40 -29.81
CA ALA A 222 -8.34 -19.88 -29.73
C ALA A 222 -8.86 -19.99 -28.29
N PHE A 223 -7.97 -20.31 -27.34
CA PHE A 223 -8.32 -20.60 -25.94
C PHE A 223 -8.59 -19.34 -25.08
N PRO A 224 -7.83 -18.24 -25.20
CA PRO A 224 -8.23 -16.97 -24.61
C PRO A 224 -9.51 -16.42 -25.26
N VAL A 225 -9.65 -16.55 -26.59
CA VAL A 225 -10.83 -16.05 -27.32
C VAL A 225 -12.12 -16.76 -26.91
N MET A 226 -12.10 -18.08 -26.65
CA MET A 226 -13.31 -18.81 -26.23
C MET A 226 -13.87 -18.35 -24.87
N SER A 227 -13.05 -17.72 -24.02
CA SER A 227 -13.51 -17.21 -22.72
C SER A 227 -14.47 -16.01 -22.83
N LEU A 228 -14.41 -15.26 -23.93
CA LEU A 228 -15.37 -14.19 -24.24
C LEU A 228 -16.79 -14.75 -24.44
N PRO A 229 -17.04 -15.74 -25.33
CA PRO A 229 -18.31 -16.47 -25.41
C PRO A 229 -18.74 -17.17 -24.12
N ILE A 230 -17.82 -17.70 -23.32
CA ILE A 230 -18.16 -18.26 -21.99
C ILE A 230 -18.77 -17.16 -21.09
N GLY A 231 -18.20 -15.96 -21.10
CA GLY A 231 -18.78 -14.79 -20.45
C GLY A 231 -20.19 -14.46 -20.97
N MET A 232 -20.40 -14.51 -22.31
CA MET A 232 -21.73 -14.31 -22.92
C MET A 232 -22.76 -15.32 -22.41
N LEU A 233 -22.36 -16.60 -22.29
CA LEU A 233 -23.22 -17.66 -21.76
C LEU A 233 -23.68 -17.35 -20.33
N PHE A 234 -22.75 -16.95 -19.45
CA PHE A 234 -23.11 -16.55 -18.09
C PHE A 234 -23.98 -15.29 -18.05
N ALA A 235 -23.82 -14.36 -18.98
CA ALA A 235 -24.68 -13.18 -19.07
C ALA A 235 -26.12 -13.57 -19.43
N ILE A 236 -26.32 -14.53 -20.34
CA ILE A 236 -27.64 -15.07 -20.70
C ILE A 236 -28.27 -15.76 -19.49
N LEU A 237 -27.51 -16.63 -18.81
CA LEU A 237 -27.97 -17.39 -17.65
C LEU A 237 -28.30 -16.47 -16.47
N GLU A 238 -27.46 -15.47 -16.18
CA GLU A 238 -27.72 -14.46 -15.14
C GLU A 238 -28.97 -13.65 -15.43
N THR A 239 -29.12 -13.19 -16.67
CA THR A 239 -30.29 -12.41 -17.10
C THR A 239 -31.57 -13.23 -16.95
N ARG A 240 -31.58 -14.48 -17.42
CA ARG A 240 -32.75 -15.37 -17.31
C ARG A 240 -33.09 -15.69 -15.86
N GLN A 241 -32.09 -16.01 -15.04
CA GLN A 241 -32.25 -16.26 -13.61
C GLN A 241 -32.81 -15.03 -12.87
N SER A 242 -32.35 -13.82 -13.24
CA SER A 242 -32.85 -12.57 -12.67
C SER A 242 -34.32 -12.31 -13.06
N LEU A 243 -34.70 -12.55 -14.32
CA LEU A 243 -36.07 -12.33 -14.79
C LEU A 243 -37.03 -13.40 -14.27
N ALA A 244 -36.62 -14.66 -14.25
CA ALA A 244 -37.45 -15.78 -13.81
C ALA A 244 -37.46 -16.01 -12.28
N ARG A 245 -36.73 -15.17 -11.51
CA ARG A 245 -36.52 -15.29 -10.05
C ARG A 245 -36.13 -16.71 -9.58
N ARG A 246 -35.45 -17.50 -10.44
CA ARG A 246 -35.09 -18.91 -10.20
C ARG A 246 -33.59 -19.13 -10.38
N ARG A 247 -32.94 -19.76 -9.39
CA ARG A 247 -31.53 -20.16 -9.49
C ARG A 247 -31.38 -21.55 -10.11
N TYR A 248 -30.51 -21.69 -11.10
CA TYR A 248 -30.12 -23.00 -11.63
C TYR A 248 -29.33 -23.79 -10.56
N ARG A 249 -29.63 -25.08 -10.39
CA ARG A 249 -29.01 -25.95 -9.35
C ARG A 249 -27.47 -25.93 -9.37
N PRO A 250 -26.77 -26.14 -10.50
CA PRO A 250 -25.31 -26.18 -10.51
C PRO A 250 -24.67 -24.81 -10.18
N ILE A 251 -25.22 -23.72 -10.73
CA ILE A 251 -24.74 -22.36 -10.44
C ILE A 251 -24.94 -22.04 -8.96
N ARG A 252 -26.11 -22.38 -8.39
CA ARG A 252 -26.40 -22.19 -6.97
C ARG A 252 -25.41 -22.96 -6.10
N PHE A 253 -25.13 -24.22 -6.44
CA PHE A 253 -24.19 -25.04 -5.70
C PHE A 253 -22.79 -24.41 -5.65
N LEU A 254 -22.21 -24.04 -6.79
CA LEU A 254 -20.89 -23.42 -6.85
C LEU A 254 -20.88 -22.05 -6.16
N ALA A 255 -21.90 -21.23 -6.39
CA ALA A 255 -21.99 -19.88 -5.84
C ALA A 255 -22.15 -19.85 -4.32
N ASP A 256 -22.91 -20.78 -3.74
CA ASP A 256 -23.13 -20.86 -2.29
C ASP A 256 -21.96 -21.62 -1.58
N ASN A 257 -21.23 -22.49 -2.29
CA ASN A 257 -20.08 -23.26 -1.76
C ASN A 257 -18.72 -22.72 -2.26
N TRP A 258 -18.47 -21.42 -2.05
CA TRP A 258 -17.23 -20.76 -2.47
C TRP A 258 -15.95 -21.42 -1.92
N ALA A 259 -15.99 -22.01 -0.72
CA ALA A 259 -14.85 -22.69 -0.12
C ALA A 259 -14.45 -23.96 -0.89
N VAL A 260 -15.44 -24.70 -1.41
CA VAL A 260 -15.20 -25.86 -2.28
C VAL A 260 -14.58 -25.39 -3.60
N CYS A 261 -15.06 -24.27 -4.15
CA CYS A 261 -14.49 -23.70 -5.37
C CYS A 261 -13.03 -23.27 -5.16
N LEU A 262 -12.71 -22.68 -4.01
CA LEU A 262 -11.35 -22.28 -3.66
C LEU A 262 -10.43 -23.49 -3.42
N ALA A 263 -10.91 -24.52 -2.74
CA ALA A 263 -10.16 -25.77 -2.55
C ALA A 263 -9.91 -26.48 -3.89
N ALA A 264 -10.91 -26.54 -4.77
CA ALA A 264 -10.77 -27.10 -6.11
C ALA A 264 -9.81 -26.27 -6.97
N TYR A 265 -9.85 -24.94 -6.85
CA TYR A 265 -8.89 -24.05 -7.50
C TYR A 265 -7.46 -24.36 -7.06
N VAL A 266 -7.20 -24.42 -5.76
CA VAL A 266 -5.87 -24.76 -5.23
C VAL A 266 -5.43 -26.15 -5.69
N GLY A 267 -6.33 -27.14 -5.68
CA GLY A 267 -6.04 -28.48 -6.21
C GLY A 267 -5.65 -28.45 -7.68
N LEU A 268 -6.37 -27.70 -8.53
CA LEU A 268 -6.04 -27.55 -9.94
C LEU A 268 -4.72 -26.80 -10.15
N VAL A 269 -4.41 -25.79 -9.32
CA VAL A 269 -3.09 -25.12 -9.36
C VAL A 269 -1.97 -26.12 -9.11
N LEU A 270 -2.09 -26.98 -8.09
CA LEU A 270 -1.08 -27.99 -7.79
C LEU A 270 -0.90 -28.99 -8.94
N ILE A 271 -2.00 -29.45 -9.56
CA ILE A 271 -1.95 -30.37 -10.70
C ILE A 271 -1.33 -29.68 -11.93
N SER A 272 -1.76 -28.45 -12.24
CA SER A 272 -1.22 -27.69 -13.37
C SER A 272 0.26 -27.37 -13.19
N ALA A 273 0.70 -27.06 -11.97
CA ALA A 273 2.10 -26.84 -11.65
C ALA A 273 2.93 -28.11 -11.83
N GLN A 274 2.44 -29.26 -11.34
CA GLN A 274 3.11 -30.53 -11.54
C GLN A 274 3.21 -30.87 -13.04
N LEU A 275 2.13 -30.67 -13.79
CA LEU A 275 2.12 -30.90 -15.24
C LEU A 275 3.14 -30.02 -15.98
N ALA A 276 3.29 -28.76 -15.56
CA ALA A 276 4.31 -27.88 -16.10
C ALA A 276 5.73 -28.35 -15.72
N LEU A 277 5.94 -28.83 -14.49
CA LEU A 277 7.22 -29.41 -14.05
C LEU A 277 7.59 -30.66 -14.83
N ASP A 278 6.66 -31.60 -14.97
CA ASP A 278 6.88 -32.81 -15.76
C ASP A 278 7.20 -32.46 -17.23
N ALA A 279 6.62 -31.38 -17.76
CA ALA A 279 6.89 -30.90 -19.11
C ALA A 279 8.26 -30.23 -19.28
N TYR A 280 8.82 -29.61 -18.22
CA TYR A 280 10.20 -29.09 -18.24
C TYR A 280 11.22 -30.23 -18.39
N ASP A 281 10.91 -31.44 -17.92
CA ASP A 281 11.80 -32.60 -17.96
C ASP A 281 11.72 -33.41 -19.27
N VAL A 282 10.86 -33.03 -20.23
CA VAL A 282 10.70 -33.75 -21.50
C VAL A 282 11.82 -33.37 -22.49
N PRO A 283 12.66 -34.33 -22.93
CA PRO A 283 13.74 -34.03 -23.87
C PRO A 283 13.23 -33.50 -25.21
N GLY A 284 13.78 -32.37 -25.66
CA GLY A 284 13.45 -31.76 -26.96
C GLY A 284 12.25 -30.80 -26.94
N VAL A 285 11.64 -30.57 -25.78
CA VAL A 285 10.61 -29.54 -25.60
C VAL A 285 11.29 -28.19 -25.28
N THR A 286 11.08 -27.20 -26.14
CA THR A 286 11.62 -25.84 -25.95
C THR A 286 10.71 -24.95 -25.10
N ASP A 287 9.39 -25.15 -25.19
CA ASP A 287 8.40 -24.50 -24.33
C ASP A 287 7.50 -25.59 -23.69
N PRO A 288 7.60 -25.79 -22.35
CA PRO A 288 6.79 -26.78 -21.65
C PRO A 288 5.29 -26.49 -21.75
N TYR A 289 4.88 -25.22 -21.80
CA TYR A 289 3.47 -24.83 -21.84
C TYR A 289 2.85 -25.15 -23.20
N ASP A 290 3.61 -25.03 -24.28
CA ASP A 290 3.18 -25.46 -25.61
C ASP A 290 2.96 -26.97 -25.69
N HIS A 291 3.84 -27.75 -25.05
CA HIS A 291 3.72 -29.21 -25.02
C HIS A 291 2.43 -29.66 -24.33
N ILE A 292 2.05 -29.01 -23.23
CA ILE A 292 0.88 -29.37 -22.41
C ILE A 292 -0.38 -28.54 -22.71
N ARG A 293 -0.33 -27.63 -23.69
CA ARG A 293 -1.35 -26.60 -23.93
C ARG A 293 -2.78 -27.13 -24.02
N ASN A 294 -2.97 -28.28 -24.67
CA ASN A 294 -4.29 -28.89 -24.89
C ASN A 294 -4.97 -29.33 -23.59
N ILE A 295 -4.21 -29.61 -22.53
CA ILE A 295 -4.72 -29.99 -21.21
C ILE A 295 -4.68 -28.78 -20.27
N TYR A 296 -3.59 -28.01 -20.34
CA TYR A 296 -3.33 -26.88 -19.46
C TYR A 296 -4.37 -25.77 -19.64
N PHE A 297 -4.69 -25.36 -20.87
CA PHE A 297 -5.65 -24.27 -21.09
C PHE A 297 -7.07 -24.59 -20.60
N PRO A 298 -7.67 -25.78 -20.88
CA PRO A 298 -8.94 -26.16 -20.28
C PRO A 298 -8.94 -26.16 -18.74
N MET A 299 -7.83 -26.58 -18.11
CA MET A 299 -7.67 -26.49 -16.66
C MET A 299 -7.67 -25.03 -16.17
N GLN A 300 -6.95 -24.15 -16.86
CA GLN A 300 -6.94 -22.72 -16.54
C GLN A 300 -8.32 -22.07 -16.70
N ALA A 301 -9.08 -22.48 -17.73
CA ALA A 301 -10.45 -22.06 -17.90
C ALA A 301 -11.35 -22.55 -16.76
N ALA A 302 -11.22 -23.81 -16.34
CA ALA A 302 -11.94 -24.34 -15.17
C ALA A 302 -11.61 -23.55 -13.90
N MET A 303 -10.33 -23.24 -13.65
CA MET A 303 -9.90 -22.40 -12.53
C MET A 303 -10.54 -21.01 -12.57
N ALA A 304 -10.54 -20.35 -13.73
CA ALA A 304 -11.19 -19.05 -13.91
C ALA A 304 -12.69 -19.10 -13.58
N LEU A 305 -13.39 -20.19 -13.95
CA LEU A 305 -14.80 -20.38 -13.63
C LEU A 305 -15.06 -20.61 -12.13
N LEU A 306 -14.17 -21.34 -11.45
CA LEU A 306 -14.24 -21.54 -10.00
C LEU A 306 -14.10 -20.23 -9.22
N LEU A 307 -13.41 -19.23 -9.77
CA LEU A 307 -13.33 -17.88 -9.20
C LEU A 307 -14.50 -16.99 -9.64
N PHE A 308 -14.85 -17.03 -10.92
CA PHE A 308 -15.88 -16.16 -11.52
C PHE A 308 -17.29 -16.47 -11.00
N VAL A 309 -17.68 -17.75 -10.92
CA VAL A 309 -19.06 -18.13 -10.55
C VAL A 309 -19.43 -17.66 -9.14
N PRO A 310 -18.61 -17.89 -8.08
CA PRO A 310 -18.86 -17.31 -6.77
C PRO A 310 -18.87 -15.78 -6.77
N ALA A 311 -18.02 -15.12 -7.57
CA ALA A 311 -18.02 -13.66 -7.64
C ALA A 311 -19.31 -13.10 -8.28
N ALA A 312 -19.79 -13.72 -9.35
CA ALA A 312 -20.93 -13.22 -10.12
C ALA A 312 -22.30 -13.61 -9.52
N PHE A 313 -22.41 -14.81 -8.93
CA PHE A 313 -23.70 -15.41 -8.58
C PHE A 313 -23.94 -15.62 -7.07
N ALA A 314 -22.93 -15.44 -6.20
CA ALA A 314 -23.09 -15.72 -4.77
C ALA A 314 -24.08 -14.77 -4.06
N SER A 315 -24.64 -15.28 -2.97
CA SER A 315 -25.41 -14.47 -2.02
C SER A 315 -24.56 -13.33 -1.42
N LYS A 316 -25.17 -12.16 -1.17
CA LYS A 316 -24.53 -11.05 -0.42
C LYS A 316 -24.07 -11.47 0.99
N ARG A 317 -24.59 -12.59 1.53
CA ARG A 317 -24.15 -13.16 2.80
C ARG A 317 -22.83 -13.94 2.71
N SER A 318 -22.42 -14.35 1.50
CA SER A 318 -21.17 -15.08 1.27
C SER A 318 -19.96 -14.25 1.70
N LEU A 319 -19.06 -14.86 2.47
CA LEU A 319 -17.80 -14.23 2.88
C LEU A 319 -16.94 -13.86 1.67
N TYR A 320 -16.90 -14.73 0.66
CA TYR A 320 -16.19 -14.48 -0.59
C TYR A 320 -16.72 -13.22 -1.30
N ALA A 321 -18.04 -13.13 -1.49
CA ALA A 321 -18.65 -11.97 -2.15
C ALA A 321 -18.43 -10.68 -1.34
N ARG A 322 -18.48 -10.76 0.00
CA ARG A 322 -18.20 -9.61 0.89
C ARG A 322 -16.75 -9.18 0.84
N PHE A 323 -15.82 -10.13 0.75
CA PHE A 323 -14.39 -9.85 0.58
C PHE A 323 -14.13 -9.17 -0.76
N MET A 324 -14.66 -9.70 -1.86
CA MET A 324 -14.53 -9.07 -3.18
C MET A 324 -15.20 -7.68 -3.25
N ALA A 325 -16.29 -7.48 -2.50
CA ALA A 325 -16.95 -6.19 -2.36
C ALA A 325 -16.29 -5.26 -1.30
N ALA A 326 -15.15 -5.62 -0.72
CA ALA A 326 -14.53 -4.85 0.34
C ALA A 326 -14.00 -3.49 -0.17
N ALA A 327 -14.09 -2.47 0.68
CA ALA A 327 -13.74 -1.09 0.32
C ALA A 327 -12.36 -0.91 -0.33
N PRO A 328 -11.27 -1.60 0.09
CA PRO A 328 -9.98 -1.47 -0.58
C PRO A 328 -10.01 -1.92 -2.05
N LEU A 329 -10.64 -3.06 -2.34
CA LEU A 329 -10.77 -3.56 -3.71
C LEU A 329 -11.66 -2.64 -4.55
N GLN A 330 -12.74 -2.11 -3.98
CA GLN A 330 -13.60 -1.15 -4.68
C GLN A 330 -12.89 0.18 -4.98
N MET A 331 -11.94 0.60 -4.15
CA MET A 331 -11.12 1.79 -4.42
C MET A 331 -10.10 1.56 -5.53
N LEU A 332 -9.59 0.33 -5.68
CA LEU A 332 -8.64 -0.04 -6.72
C LEU A 332 -9.31 -0.41 -8.05
N ALA A 333 -10.57 -0.84 -8.03
CA ALA A 333 -11.28 -1.31 -9.21
C ALA A 333 -11.28 -0.33 -10.40
N PRO A 334 -11.52 0.99 -10.21
CA PRO A 334 -11.44 1.95 -11.32
C PRO A 334 -10.04 2.07 -11.93
N LEU A 335 -8.99 1.80 -11.15
CA LEU A 335 -7.59 1.94 -11.56
C LEU A 335 -7.06 0.70 -12.29
N THR A 336 -7.82 -0.41 -12.29
CA THR A 336 -7.36 -1.70 -12.84
C THR A 336 -6.91 -1.62 -14.28
N TYR A 337 -7.54 -0.78 -15.10
CA TYR A 337 -7.14 -0.61 -16.50
C TYR A 337 -5.81 0.14 -16.63
N GLY A 338 -5.62 1.22 -15.87
CA GLY A 338 -4.33 1.92 -15.81
C GLY A 338 -3.20 1.04 -15.28
N ILE A 339 -3.45 0.29 -14.21
CA ILE A 339 -2.50 -0.68 -13.65
C ILE A 339 -2.12 -1.73 -14.72
N TYR A 340 -3.11 -2.23 -15.45
CA TYR A 340 -2.91 -3.19 -16.53
C TYR A 340 -2.14 -2.62 -17.74
N LEU A 341 -2.21 -1.33 -18.04
CA LEU A 341 -1.40 -0.77 -19.14
C LEU A 341 0.03 -0.47 -18.71
N TRP A 342 0.22 0.04 -17.49
CA TRP A 342 1.55 0.43 -17.00
C TRP A 342 2.44 -0.75 -16.63
N HIS A 343 1.90 -1.94 -16.33
CA HIS A 343 2.72 -3.01 -15.78
C HIS A 343 3.85 -3.47 -16.70
N VAL A 344 3.60 -3.76 -17.98
CA VAL A 344 4.63 -4.27 -18.91
C VAL A 344 5.84 -3.33 -19.02
N PRO A 345 5.67 -2.03 -19.40
CA PRO A 345 6.82 -1.14 -19.50
C PRO A 345 7.52 -0.94 -18.14
N LEU A 346 6.76 -0.96 -17.04
CA LEU A 346 7.35 -0.85 -15.72
C LEU A 346 8.14 -2.09 -15.30
N ILE A 347 7.69 -3.31 -15.65
CA ILE A 347 8.38 -4.55 -15.28
C ILE A 347 9.83 -4.51 -15.77
N HIS A 348 10.04 -4.13 -17.03
CA HIS A 348 11.37 -3.95 -17.61
C HIS A 348 12.24 -2.99 -16.80
N TYR A 349 11.79 -1.74 -16.64
CA TYR A 349 12.57 -0.71 -15.92
C TYR A 349 12.77 -1.03 -14.44
N THR A 350 11.75 -1.59 -13.78
CA THR A 350 11.87 -1.90 -12.35
C THR A 350 12.77 -3.10 -12.08
N SER A 351 12.82 -4.07 -13.00
CA SER A 351 13.81 -5.14 -12.94
C SER A 351 15.23 -4.61 -13.12
N GLU A 352 15.45 -3.67 -14.04
CA GLU A 352 16.76 -3.01 -14.17
C GLU A 352 17.14 -2.17 -12.94
N TRP A 353 16.19 -1.41 -12.39
CA TRP A 353 16.47 -0.47 -11.30
C TRP A 353 16.58 -1.12 -9.93
N PHE A 354 15.89 -2.24 -9.72
CA PHE A 354 15.71 -2.87 -8.41
C PHE A 354 15.98 -4.38 -8.41
N GLY A 355 16.40 -4.95 -9.54
CA GLY A 355 16.62 -6.38 -9.74
C GLY A 355 15.32 -7.18 -9.95
N PRO A 356 15.45 -8.46 -10.33
CA PRO A 356 14.32 -9.38 -10.48
C PRO A 356 13.69 -9.74 -9.13
N GLY A 357 12.40 -9.48 -8.90
CA GLY A 357 11.73 -9.81 -7.64
C GLY A 357 10.24 -10.09 -7.77
N PHE A 358 9.64 -10.89 -6.88
CA PHE A 358 8.31 -11.47 -7.08
C PHE A 358 7.22 -10.85 -6.19
N LEU A 359 6.13 -10.31 -6.76
CA LEU A 359 5.00 -9.71 -5.99
C LEU A 359 5.42 -8.64 -4.97
N GLY A 360 6.66 -8.16 -5.09
CA GLY A 360 7.30 -7.31 -4.11
C GLY A 360 7.72 -7.93 -2.80
N PHE A 361 7.94 -9.24 -2.83
CA PHE A 361 8.76 -9.95 -1.88
C PHE A 361 9.98 -10.50 -2.63
N PRO A 362 11.18 -10.35 -2.08
CA PRO A 362 12.28 -11.19 -2.50
C PRO A 362 11.92 -12.63 -2.07
N PHE A 363 11.81 -13.52 -3.06
CA PHE A 363 11.38 -14.91 -2.92
C PHE A 363 12.62 -15.82 -3.04
N PRO A 364 12.63 -17.05 -2.49
CA PRO A 364 13.82 -17.88 -2.55
C PRO A 364 14.39 -18.03 -3.97
N GLY A 365 15.62 -17.50 -4.14
CA GLY A 365 16.39 -17.49 -5.39
C GLY A 365 16.25 -16.23 -6.26
N THR A 366 15.50 -15.19 -5.86
CA THR A 366 15.44 -13.90 -6.60
C THR A 366 16.40 -12.88 -6.02
N THR A 367 17.11 -12.12 -6.86
CA THR A 367 18.10 -11.10 -6.43
C THR A 367 17.53 -9.67 -6.31
N GLY A 368 16.22 -9.45 -6.47
CA GLY A 368 15.64 -8.11 -6.54
C GLY A 368 14.29 -7.89 -5.86
N PHE A 369 13.82 -6.64 -5.92
CA PHE A 369 12.68 -6.12 -5.16
C PHE A 369 11.47 -5.89 -6.07
N GLY A 370 10.49 -6.80 -6.11
CA GLY A 370 9.36 -6.72 -7.06
C GLY A 370 8.22 -5.72 -6.73
N MET A 371 8.31 -4.96 -5.62
CA MET A 371 7.22 -4.08 -5.14
C MET A 371 7.14 -2.75 -5.90
N PRO A 372 8.25 -2.15 -6.39
CA PRO A 372 8.21 -0.88 -7.11
C PRO A 372 7.29 -0.95 -8.31
N THR A 373 7.29 -2.03 -9.10
CA THR A 373 6.44 -2.17 -10.29
C THR A 373 4.98 -1.93 -9.97
N LEU A 374 4.47 -2.58 -8.92
CA LEU A 374 3.06 -2.50 -8.57
C LEU A 374 2.71 -1.14 -7.96
N PHE A 375 3.55 -0.60 -7.09
CA PHE A 375 3.29 0.71 -6.48
C PHE A 375 3.43 1.86 -7.48
N ILE A 376 4.41 1.80 -8.37
CA ILE A 376 4.59 2.75 -9.46
C ILE A 376 3.42 2.62 -10.43
N ALA A 377 2.98 1.40 -10.78
CA ALA A 377 1.80 1.19 -11.62
C ALA A 377 0.54 1.78 -10.98
N ILE A 378 0.31 1.59 -9.68
CA ILE A 378 -0.82 2.19 -8.96
C ILE A 378 -0.68 3.73 -8.95
N GLY A 379 0.50 4.27 -8.68
CA GLY A 379 0.76 5.71 -8.65
C GLY A 379 0.51 6.37 -10.02
N LEU A 380 1.07 5.78 -11.08
CA LEU A 380 0.85 6.23 -12.46
C LEU A 380 -0.61 6.04 -12.88
N ALA A 381 -1.25 4.93 -12.51
CA ALA A 381 -2.67 4.71 -12.76
C ALA A 381 -3.54 5.76 -12.06
N ILE A 382 -3.23 6.19 -10.84
CA ILE A 382 -3.94 7.30 -10.18
C ILE A 382 -3.75 8.59 -10.97
N CYS A 383 -2.53 8.88 -11.42
CA CYS A 383 -2.25 10.08 -12.20
C CYS A 383 -3.03 10.07 -13.53
N THR A 384 -2.90 9.00 -14.31
CA THR A 384 -3.59 8.87 -15.60
C THR A 384 -5.11 8.78 -15.42
N PHE A 385 -5.59 8.20 -14.33
CA PHE A 385 -7.01 8.20 -14.00
C PHE A 385 -7.54 9.62 -13.84
N VAL A 386 -6.81 10.47 -13.10
CA VAL A 386 -7.22 11.85 -12.85
C VAL A 386 -7.12 12.73 -14.10
N PHE A 387 -6.02 12.61 -14.85
CA PHE A 387 -5.71 13.52 -15.96
C PHE A 387 -6.25 13.07 -17.32
N VAL A 388 -6.49 11.77 -17.53
CA VAL A 388 -6.89 11.21 -18.83
C VAL A 388 -8.25 10.53 -18.74
N GLU A 389 -8.43 9.59 -17.81
CA GLU A 389 -9.65 8.79 -17.75
C GLU A 389 -10.86 9.57 -17.24
N LEU A 390 -10.71 10.43 -16.23
CA LEU A 390 -11.81 11.25 -15.70
C LEU A 390 -12.39 12.21 -16.78
N PRO A 391 -11.58 12.95 -17.55
CA PRO A 391 -12.08 13.73 -18.68
C PRO A 391 -12.80 12.88 -19.73
N ALA A 392 -12.23 11.74 -20.12
CA ALA A 392 -12.84 10.85 -21.10
C ALA A 392 -14.16 10.24 -20.58
N ALA A 393 -14.22 9.88 -19.29
CA ALA A 393 -15.42 9.39 -18.62
C ALA A 393 -16.53 10.44 -18.62
N LYS A 394 -16.22 11.72 -18.36
CA LYS A 394 -17.22 12.80 -18.45
C LYS A 394 -17.79 12.94 -19.86
N LEU A 395 -16.97 12.76 -20.90
CA LEU A 395 -17.46 12.77 -22.28
C LEU A 395 -18.37 11.58 -22.57
N ARG A 396 -17.98 10.38 -22.11
CA ARG A 396 -18.82 9.17 -22.19
C ARG A 396 -20.15 9.35 -21.46
N ASP A 397 -20.16 9.96 -20.28
CA ASP A 397 -21.38 10.18 -19.49
C ASP A 397 -22.34 11.15 -20.22
N LYS A 398 -21.81 12.15 -20.95
CA LYS A 398 -22.63 13.01 -21.85
C LYS A 398 -23.23 12.21 -23.01
N VAL A 399 -22.47 11.31 -23.63
CA VAL A 399 -22.96 10.41 -24.69
C VAL A 399 -24.05 9.48 -24.14
N ASP A 400 -23.88 8.97 -22.92
CA ASP A 400 -24.89 8.13 -22.25
C ASP A 400 -26.19 8.90 -21.99
N ALA A 401 -26.11 10.11 -21.42
CA ALA A 401 -27.26 10.97 -21.17
C ALA A 401 -28.03 11.28 -22.47
N TRP A 402 -27.30 11.65 -23.53
CA TRP A 402 -27.87 11.88 -24.86
C TRP A 402 -28.54 10.63 -25.44
N SER A 403 -27.89 9.46 -25.33
CA SER A 403 -28.39 8.21 -25.92
C SER A 403 -29.67 7.69 -25.29
N ARG A 404 -29.92 8.03 -24.02
CA ARG A 404 -31.11 7.65 -23.25
C ARG A 404 -32.25 8.65 -23.39
N GLY A 405 -32.05 9.74 -24.13
CA GLY A 405 -33.08 10.77 -24.35
C GLY A 405 -33.37 11.64 -23.12
N HIS A 406 -32.50 11.66 -22.10
CA HIS A 406 -32.62 12.59 -20.99
C HIS A 406 -32.27 14.00 -21.47
N ARG A 407 -33.27 14.87 -21.55
CA ARG A 407 -33.04 16.32 -21.64
C ARG A 407 -32.63 16.82 -20.25
N PRO A 408 -31.72 17.81 -20.14
CA PRO A 408 -31.32 18.38 -18.84
C PRO A 408 -32.46 19.05 -18.05
N ASP A 409 -33.64 19.23 -18.64
CA ASP A 409 -34.66 20.19 -18.16
C ASP A 409 -35.93 19.56 -17.54
N HIS A 410 -36.01 18.23 -17.38
CA HIS A 410 -37.16 17.61 -16.69
C HIS A 410 -36.74 16.98 -15.36
N ALA A 411 -37.32 17.50 -14.28
CA ALA A 411 -37.31 16.85 -12.97
C ALA A 411 -37.98 15.47 -13.06
N PRO A 412 -37.54 14.47 -12.26
CA PRO A 412 -38.15 13.14 -12.27
C PRO A 412 -39.63 13.22 -11.89
N ASP A 413 -40.46 12.48 -12.62
CA ASP A 413 -41.88 12.28 -12.33
C ASP A 413 -42.00 11.37 -11.09
N PRO A 414 -42.66 11.82 -10.00
CA PRO A 414 -42.73 11.06 -8.74
C PRO A 414 -43.55 9.76 -8.83
N ASP A 415 -44.26 9.50 -9.94
CA ASP A 415 -45.19 8.37 -10.07
C ASP A 415 -44.58 7.10 -10.74
N GLU A 416 -43.28 7.10 -11.11
CA GLU A 416 -42.62 5.92 -11.74
C GLU A 416 -41.95 4.93 -10.75
N ASP A 417 -42.00 5.17 -9.43
CA ASP A 417 -41.29 4.38 -8.40
C ASP A 417 -42.15 3.28 -7.70
N ASP A 418 -43.36 2.98 -8.18
CA ASP A 418 -44.24 1.95 -7.60
C ASP A 418 -43.97 0.51 -8.15
N GLU A 419 -42.72 0.02 -8.11
CA GLU A 419 -42.44 -1.42 -8.15
C GLU A 419 -42.36 -1.98 -6.72
N GLU A 420 -43.39 -2.73 -6.30
CA GLU A 420 -43.47 -3.42 -5.00
C GLU A 420 -42.14 -4.11 -4.59
N PRO A 421 -41.71 -3.97 -3.32
CA PRO A 421 -40.45 -4.52 -2.84
C PRO A 421 -40.54 -6.05 -2.80
N SER A 422 -39.94 -6.71 -3.79
CA SER A 422 -39.80 -8.17 -3.74
C SER A 422 -39.01 -8.58 -2.50
N GLU A 423 -39.41 -9.67 -1.84
CA GLU A 423 -38.66 -10.33 -0.74
C GLU A 423 -37.21 -10.71 -1.13
N PHE A 424 -36.81 -10.51 -2.39
CA PHE A 424 -35.46 -10.52 -2.90
C PHE A 424 -34.94 -9.11 -3.21
N GLY A 425 -34.78 -8.29 -2.17
CA GLY A 425 -33.95 -7.10 -2.22
C GLY A 425 -34.72 -5.78 -2.29
N GLY A 426 -35.45 -5.46 -1.24
CA GLY A 426 -35.67 -4.10 -0.75
C GLY A 426 -35.15 -4.04 0.68
N GLY A 427 -34.28 -3.10 1.01
CA GLY A 427 -33.69 -3.02 2.36
C GLY A 427 -32.66 -1.91 2.54
N ALA A 428 -32.51 -1.03 1.55
CA ALA A 428 -31.87 0.26 1.74
C ALA A 428 -32.92 1.36 2.00
N ASP A 429 -34.15 1.21 1.49
CA ASP A 429 -35.18 2.25 1.57
C ASP A 429 -36.01 2.16 2.87
N LEU A 430 -36.18 0.95 3.42
CA LEU A 430 -36.82 0.72 4.73
C LEU A 430 -36.04 1.25 5.96
N VAL A 431 -34.82 1.76 5.77
CA VAL A 431 -34.04 2.42 6.85
C VAL A 431 -34.08 3.95 6.73
N LEU A 432 -34.51 4.48 5.59
CA LEU A 432 -34.67 5.93 5.38
C LEU A 432 -36.11 6.40 5.65
N GLU A 433 -37.13 5.55 5.43
CA GLU A 433 -38.53 5.88 5.74
C GLU A 433 -38.92 5.74 7.23
N GLN A 434 -38.07 5.14 8.07
CA GLN A 434 -38.33 5.03 9.52
C GLN A 434 -37.56 6.06 10.36
N LEU A 435 -36.94 7.06 9.73
CA LEU A 435 -36.42 8.21 10.45
C LEU A 435 -37.57 9.22 10.62
N PRO A 436 -38.05 9.48 11.84
CA PRO A 436 -39.03 10.53 12.02
C PRO A 436 -38.41 11.85 11.55
N GLU A 437 -39.08 12.53 10.61
CA GLU A 437 -38.83 13.92 10.26
C GLU A 437 -39.03 14.80 11.50
N ARG A 438 -38.02 14.85 12.37
CA ARG A 438 -37.82 15.93 13.33
C ARG A 438 -36.43 16.47 13.13
N SER A 439 -36.41 17.54 12.34
CA SER A 439 -35.40 18.59 12.30
C SER A 439 -34.73 18.77 13.67
N TRP A 440 -33.48 18.33 13.80
CA TRP A 440 -32.66 18.70 14.93
C TRP A 440 -32.08 20.08 14.68
N VAL A 441 -32.80 21.11 15.13
CA VAL A 441 -32.27 22.45 15.36
C VAL A 441 -31.33 22.35 16.56
N PRO A 442 -30.04 22.72 16.46
CA PRO A 442 -29.16 22.75 17.61
C PRO A 442 -29.65 23.82 18.58
N GLN A 443 -30.12 23.44 19.76
CA GLN A 443 -30.25 24.38 20.87
C GLN A 443 -28.84 24.74 21.35
N GLU A 444 -28.46 25.99 21.14
CA GLU A 444 -27.33 26.62 21.81
C GLU A 444 -27.52 26.48 23.33
N LYS A 445 -26.65 25.70 23.98
CA LYS A 445 -26.48 25.75 25.42
C LYS A 445 -25.44 26.82 25.73
N GLU A 446 -25.86 27.85 26.45
CA GLU A 446 -25.03 28.94 26.96
C GLU A 446 -23.76 28.42 27.67
N PRO A 447 -22.63 29.14 27.54
CA PRO A 447 -21.41 28.80 28.25
C PRO A 447 -21.52 29.15 29.74
N VAL A 448 -21.26 28.17 30.60
CA VAL A 448 -21.09 28.38 32.05
C VAL A 448 -19.83 29.22 32.28
N VAL A 449 -20.03 30.46 32.73
CA VAL A 449 -18.98 31.38 33.16
C VAL A 449 -18.47 30.97 34.54
N VAL A 450 -17.19 30.62 34.65
CA VAL A 450 -16.49 30.54 35.94
C VAL A 450 -15.67 31.83 36.11
N ARG A 451 -16.04 32.62 37.13
CA ARG A 451 -15.41 33.90 37.50
C ARG A 451 -13.94 33.70 37.90
N GLY A 452 -13.10 34.65 37.47
CA GLY A 452 -11.70 34.77 37.89
C GLY A 452 -11.54 35.43 39.27
N GLY A 453 -10.36 35.21 39.86
CA GLY A 453 -9.87 35.85 41.07
C GLY A 453 -8.37 36.17 40.94
N ASP A 454 -8.11 37.44 40.68
CA ASP A 454 -7.06 38.38 41.12
C ASP A 454 -5.60 37.97 41.46
N GLY A 455 -4.68 38.91 41.18
CA GLY A 455 -3.54 39.17 42.09
C GLY A 455 -2.09 39.08 41.57
N SER A 456 -1.62 40.14 40.90
CA SER A 456 -0.28 40.78 41.07
C SER A 456 1.01 40.14 40.51
N GLY A 457 1.91 41.01 40.03
CA GLY A 457 3.36 40.84 40.21
C GLY A 457 4.22 40.67 38.95
N GLY A 458 4.39 41.74 38.17
CA GLY A 458 5.42 41.81 37.13
C GLY A 458 6.84 41.74 37.70
N ARG A 459 7.58 40.67 37.37
CA ARG A 459 9.05 40.63 37.33
C ARG A 459 9.63 39.32 36.74
N HIS A 460 8.94 38.67 35.80
CA HIS A 460 9.34 37.37 35.23
C HIS A 460 9.37 37.32 33.69
N LEU A 461 9.40 38.46 33.01
CA LEU A 461 9.19 38.55 31.56
C LEU A 461 10.36 38.09 30.68
N GLU A 462 11.58 37.93 31.20
CA GLU A 462 12.71 37.45 30.37
C GLU A 462 13.02 35.96 30.51
N ARG A 463 12.53 35.26 31.53
CA ARG A 463 12.68 33.78 31.64
C ARG A 463 11.51 32.97 31.07
N ARG A 464 10.46 33.64 30.58
CA ARG A 464 9.21 33.00 30.10
C ARG A 464 9.20 32.64 28.61
N ALA A 465 10.21 33.03 27.84
CA ALA A 465 10.28 32.74 26.40
C ALA A 465 10.72 31.30 26.07
N LEU A 466 11.33 30.57 27.01
CA LEU A 466 11.81 29.19 26.78
C LEU A 466 10.88 28.09 27.33
N SER A 467 9.77 28.44 28.01
CA SER A 467 8.86 27.44 28.62
C SER A 467 7.45 27.37 28.02
N ARG A 468 7.09 28.22 27.06
CA ARG A 468 5.69 28.37 26.62
C ARG A 468 5.28 27.69 25.31
N ALA A 469 6.19 27.00 24.61
CA ALA A 469 5.81 26.23 23.41
C ALA A 469 4.96 24.97 23.71
N GLY A 470 4.77 24.61 24.99
CA GLY A 470 3.98 23.46 25.42
C GLY A 470 2.73 23.78 26.25
N GLU A 471 2.50 25.04 26.64
CA GLU A 471 1.41 25.40 27.56
C GLU A 471 0.14 25.91 26.86
N ASP A 472 0.25 26.57 25.70
CA ASP A 472 -0.88 27.23 25.02
C ASP A 472 -1.75 26.28 24.14
N ALA A 473 -1.56 24.97 24.25
CA ALA A 473 -2.44 23.98 23.63
C ALA A 473 -3.55 23.56 24.61
N SER A 474 -4.80 23.64 24.16
CA SER A 474 -6.03 23.18 24.85
C SER A 474 -5.79 22.02 25.84
N PRO A 475 -6.17 22.15 27.13
CA PRO A 475 -5.97 21.11 28.14
C PRO A 475 -6.59 19.76 27.77
N ALA A 476 -7.62 19.74 26.91
CA ALA A 476 -8.32 18.53 26.48
C ALA A 476 -7.57 17.72 25.39
N VAL A 477 -6.57 18.33 24.73
CA VAL A 477 -5.90 17.76 23.54
C VAL A 477 -4.42 17.44 23.80
N ARG A 478 -3.93 17.53 25.03
CA ARG A 478 -2.61 16.97 25.35
C ARG A 478 -2.70 15.44 25.26
N ALA A 479 -2.27 14.89 24.12
CA ALA A 479 -1.59 13.62 24.12
C ALA A 479 -0.43 13.78 25.12
N VAL A 480 -0.65 13.41 26.38
CA VAL A 480 0.31 13.61 27.45
C VAL A 480 1.57 12.86 27.04
N TRP A 481 2.60 13.62 26.73
CA TRP A 481 3.90 13.11 26.31
C TRP A 481 4.45 12.17 27.39
N CYS A 482 4.94 11.00 27.00
CA CYS A 482 5.55 10.05 27.92
C CYS A 482 7.00 10.49 28.17
N GLU A 483 7.22 11.26 29.23
CA GLU A 483 8.53 11.85 29.54
C GLU A 483 9.70 10.85 29.63
N PRO A 484 9.55 9.62 30.17
CA PRO A 484 10.64 8.63 30.18
C PRO A 484 11.19 8.29 28.78
N ILE A 485 10.37 8.39 27.73
CA ILE A 485 10.79 8.13 26.35
C ILE A 485 11.80 9.18 25.86
N ASP A 486 11.75 10.41 26.36
CA ASP A 486 12.77 11.41 26.03
C ASP A 486 14.15 10.98 26.52
N GLY A 487 14.19 10.45 27.75
CA GLY A 487 15.38 9.86 28.35
C GLY A 487 15.93 8.73 27.49
N PHE A 488 15.07 7.80 27.07
CA PHE A 488 15.48 6.71 26.16
C PHE A 488 16.04 7.22 24.85
N ARG A 489 15.35 8.14 24.17
CA ARG A 489 15.82 8.70 22.89
C ARG A 489 17.19 9.37 23.03
N ALA A 490 17.42 10.10 24.11
CA ALA A 490 18.71 10.73 24.40
C ALA A 490 19.81 9.69 24.63
N ILE A 491 19.55 8.68 25.48
CA ILE A 491 20.49 7.61 25.80
C ILE A 491 20.82 6.80 24.54
N CYS A 492 19.81 6.38 23.77
CA CYS A 492 20.00 5.63 22.53
C CYS A 492 20.81 6.40 21.49
N ALA A 493 20.56 7.70 21.32
CA ALA A 493 21.36 8.51 20.40
C ALA A 493 22.84 8.58 20.81
N CYS A 494 23.12 8.74 22.11
CA CYS A 494 24.51 8.77 22.61
C CYS A 494 25.19 7.40 22.50
N LEU A 495 24.47 6.32 22.84
CA LEU A 495 25.00 4.97 22.75
C LEU A 495 25.18 4.50 21.29
N ALA A 496 24.41 5.04 20.34
CA ALA A 496 24.64 4.81 18.91
C ALA A 496 25.99 5.39 18.46
N VAL A 497 26.36 6.58 18.94
CA VAL A 497 27.70 7.16 18.72
C VAL A 497 28.77 6.25 19.32
N ALA A 498 28.57 5.79 20.56
CA ALA A 498 29.52 4.91 21.24
C ALA A 498 29.76 3.60 20.48
N GLY A 499 28.68 2.94 20.03
CA GLY A 499 28.79 1.68 19.27
C GLY A 499 29.54 1.82 17.95
N HIS A 500 29.26 2.88 17.19
CA HIS A 500 30.00 3.14 15.95
C HIS A 500 31.43 3.59 16.20
N THR A 501 31.71 4.22 17.34
CA THR A 501 33.09 4.53 17.75
C THR A 501 33.85 3.24 18.04
N PHE A 502 33.25 2.28 18.78
CA PHE A 502 33.85 0.98 19.05
C PHE A 502 34.11 0.18 17.77
N LEU A 503 33.18 0.25 16.80
CA LEU A 503 33.36 -0.36 15.49
C LEU A 503 34.49 0.31 14.71
N ALA A 504 34.53 1.64 14.67
CA ALA A 504 35.55 2.39 13.94
C ALA A 504 36.96 2.21 14.54
N SER A 505 37.06 2.13 15.87
CA SER A 505 38.34 2.00 16.58
C SER A 505 38.78 0.55 16.80
N SER A 506 37.93 -0.44 16.49
CA SER A 506 38.17 -1.86 16.82
C SER A 506 38.44 -2.12 18.32
N ILE A 507 37.79 -1.35 19.20
CA ILE A 507 37.90 -1.48 20.66
C ILE A 507 36.54 -1.88 21.22
N MET A 508 36.37 -3.16 21.50
CA MET A 508 35.15 -3.68 22.13
C MET A 508 35.32 -3.78 23.65
N PRO A 509 34.34 -3.31 24.45
CA PRO A 509 34.42 -3.41 25.91
C PRO A 509 34.18 -4.84 26.42
N PHE A 510 33.43 -5.66 25.69
CA PHE A 510 33.14 -7.07 25.98
C PHE A 510 32.63 -7.78 24.72
N ALA A 511 32.61 -9.12 24.72
CA ALA A 511 32.12 -9.93 23.60
C ALA A 511 30.63 -9.70 23.34
N GLY A 512 30.26 -9.44 22.08
CA GLY A 512 28.86 -9.14 21.73
C GLY A 512 28.37 -7.74 22.16
N ALA A 513 29.28 -6.81 22.47
CA ALA A 513 28.90 -5.43 22.80
C ALA A 513 28.06 -4.74 21.72
N LEU A 514 28.36 -5.00 20.43
CA LEU A 514 27.56 -4.48 19.31
C LEU A 514 26.15 -5.09 19.28
N HIS A 515 25.99 -6.37 19.63
CA HIS A 515 24.67 -7.00 19.77
C HIS A 515 23.83 -6.29 20.81
N VAL A 516 24.40 -6.02 21.98
CA VAL A 516 23.73 -5.29 23.06
C VAL A 516 23.33 -3.88 22.61
N LEU A 517 24.21 -3.18 21.90
CA LEU A 517 23.91 -1.85 21.35
C LEU A 517 22.89 -1.91 20.19
N GLY A 518 22.73 -3.05 19.52
CA GLY A 518 21.69 -3.26 18.50
C GLY A 518 20.27 -3.17 19.06
N ILE A 519 20.05 -3.43 20.36
CA ILE A 519 18.75 -3.22 21.04
C ILE A 519 18.24 -1.78 20.81
N LEU A 520 19.16 -0.81 20.74
CA LEU A 520 18.83 0.61 20.60
C LEU A 520 18.09 0.89 19.28
N VAL A 521 18.48 0.22 18.20
CA VAL A 521 17.85 0.37 16.88
C VAL A 521 16.43 -0.19 16.91
N ALA A 522 16.24 -1.37 17.50
CA ALA A 522 14.91 -1.96 17.69
C ALA A 522 14.01 -1.06 18.55
N LEU A 523 14.58 -0.45 19.60
CA LEU A 523 13.85 0.47 20.47
C LEU A 523 13.41 1.74 19.75
N PHE A 524 14.24 2.28 18.86
CA PHE A 524 13.91 3.43 18.03
C PHE A 524 12.69 3.16 17.14
N PHE A 525 12.58 1.99 16.49
CA PHE A 525 11.38 1.61 15.73
C PHE A 525 10.12 1.53 16.62
N ALA A 526 10.24 0.95 17.81
CA ALA A 526 9.12 0.84 18.75
C ALA A 526 8.67 2.21 19.29
N ILE A 527 9.61 3.11 19.59
CA ILE A 527 9.34 4.48 20.02
C ILE A 527 8.61 5.25 18.92
N SER A 528 9.06 5.13 17.67
CA SER A 528 8.43 5.82 16.54
C SER A 528 7.00 5.36 16.32
N ALA A 529 6.75 4.04 16.34
CA ALA A 529 5.37 3.53 16.33
C ALA A 529 4.54 4.03 17.50
N PHE A 530 5.09 4.00 18.72
CA PHE A 530 4.39 4.46 19.92
C PHE A 530 3.93 5.92 19.81
N VAL A 531 4.84 6.83 19.44
CA VAL A 531 4.54 8.27 19.40
C VAL A 531 3.62 8.62 18.22
N LEU A 532 3.88 8.03 17.05
CA LEU A 532 3.19 8.43 15.82
C LEU A 532 1.79 7.85 15.68
N TYR A 533 1.55 6.67 16.25
CA TYR A 533 0.27 5.97 16.12
C TYR A 533 -0.73 6.41 17.20
N GLN A 534 -0.28 7.01 18.30
CA GLN A 534 -1.12 7.50 19.40
C GLN A 534 -2.26 8.44 18.97
N PRO A 535 -2.02 9.53 18.19
CA PRO A 535 -3.09 10.44 17.77
C PRO A 535 -4.20 9.75 16.98
N PHE A 536 -3.84 8.71 16.21
CA PHE A 536 -4.80 7.93 15.44
C PHE A 536 -5.66 7.04 16.35
N ILE A 537 -5.04 6.33 17.31
CA ILE A 537 -5.78 5.56 18.33
C ILE A 537 -6.71 6.48 19.11
N GLU A 538 -6.20 7.63 19.56
CA GLU A 538 -6.97 8.58 20.36
C GLU A 538 -8.17 9.14 19.57
N SER A 539 -7.96 9.54 18.31
CA SER A 539 -9.04 10.01 17.44
C SER A 539 -10.12 8.95 17.21
N ASP A 540 -9.70 7.70 16.99
CA ASP A 540 -10.63 6.59 16.83
C ASP A 540 -11.39 6.42 18.14
N VAL A 541 -10.72 6.01 19.22
CA VAL A 541 -11.33 5.64 20.49
C VAL A 541 -12.22 6.73 21.08
N ARG A 542 -11.81 8.01 21.02
CA ARG A 542 -12.58 9.16 21.52
C ARG A 542 -13.63 9.70 20.54
N ARG A 543 -13.70 9.19 19.31
CA ARG A 543 -14.60 9.69 18.23
C ARG A 543 -14.33 11.15 17.87
N LEU A 544 -13.08 11.55 17.86
CA LEU A 544 -12.67 12.87 17.38
C LEU A 544 -12.51 12.83 15.86
N GLU A 545 -12.41 14.01 15.24
CA GLU A 545 -12.00 14.11 13.84
C GLU A 545 -10.64 13.41 13.65
N ARG A 546 -10.53 12.62 12.58
CA ARG A 546 -9.29 11.90 12.29
C ARG A 546 -8.17 12.89 11.96
N PRO A 547 -6.92 12.61 12.35
CA PRO A 547 -5.78 13.41 11.93
C PRO A 547 -5.75 13.53 10.41
N ASP A 548 -5.54 14.75 9.91
CA ASP A 548 -5.36 14.99 8.48
C ASP A 548 -4.13 14.23 7.97
N THR A 549 -4.35 13.27 7.07
CA THR A 549 -3.33 12.41 6.47
C THR A 549 -2.30 13.23 5.69
N LEU A 550 -2.74 14.22 4.92
CA LEU A 550 -1.83 15.03 4.12
C LEU A 550 -0.95 15.91 5.02
N GLY A 551 -1.56 16.60 5.97
CA GLY A 551 -0.84 17.36 6.99
C GLY A 551 0.09 16.49 7.83
N PHE A 552 -0.26 15.23 8.10
CA PHE A 552 0.63 14.27 8.74
C PHE A 552 1.90 14.04 7.91
N TYR A 553 1.76 13.70 6.62
CA TYR A 553 2.92 13.46 5.75
C TYR A 553 3.78 14.72 5.59
N VAL A 554 3.17 15.89 5.36
CA VAL A 554 3.89 17.16 5.21
C VAL A 554 4.70 17.48 6.48
N ARG A 555 4.11 17.33 7.67
CA ARG A 555 4.82 17.55 8.94
C ARG A 555 6.01 16.61 9.13
N ARG A 556 5.92 15.37 8.65
CA ARG A 556 7.02 14.39 8.75
C ARG A 556 8.11 14.69 7.74
N LEU A 557 7.73 14.97 6.50
CA LEU A 557 8.67 15.35 5.44
C LEU A 557 9.48 16.58 5.84
N LEU A 558 8.81 17.66 6.27
CA LEU A 558 9.50 18.90 6.68
C LEU A 558 10.38 18.75 7.92
N ARG A 559 10.08 17.78 8.79
CA ARG A 559 10.87 17.52 10.01
C ARG A 559 12.14 16.70 9.73
N ILE A 560 12.13 15.87 8.68
CA ILE A 560 13.18 14.87 8.46
C ILE A 560 14.00 15.22 7.23
N TYR A 561 13.33 15.53 6.12
CA TYR A 561 13.97 15.67 4.82
C TYR A 561 15.00 16.79 4.73
N PRO A 562 14.75 18.02 5.25
CA PRO A 562 15.75 19.09 5.17
C PRO A 562 17.06 18.73 5.87
N LEU A 563 16.99 18.15 7.07
CA LEU A 563 18.14 17.67 7.81
C LEU A 563 18.84 16.54 7.06
N PHE A 564 18.09 15.54 6.60
CA PHE A 564 18.64 14.40 5.87
C PHE A 564 19.33 14.83 4.58
N ALA A 565 18.67 15.62 3.74
CA ALA A 565 19.22 16.10 2.48
C ALA A 565 20.46 16.94 2.71
N PHE A 566 20.44 17.85 3.70
CA PHE A 566 21.60 18.65 4.07
C PHE A 566 22.77 17.79 4.55
N ALA A 567 22.51 16.85 5.47
CA ALA A 567 23.54 15.93 5.95
C ALA A 567 24.11 15.10 4.79
N LEU A 568 23.26 14.46 3.99
CA LEU A 568 23.68 13.66 2.83
C LEU A 568 24.53 14.48 1.85
N THR A 569 24.13 15.71 1.51
CA THR A 569 24.93 16.59 0.65
C THR A 569 26.30 16.87 1.26
N VAL A 570 26.38 17.14 2.56
CA VAL A 570 27.66 17.35 3.26
C VAL A 570 28.51 16.08 3.27
N TYR A 571 27.93 14.90 3.52
CA TYR A 571 28.64 13.61 3.41
C TYR A 571 29.27 13.44 2.03
N LEU A 572 28.49 13.65 0.96
CA LEU A 572 28.96 13.51 -0.42
C LEU A 572 30.06 14.53 -0.76
N ILE A 573 30.06 15.72 -0.15
CA ILE A 573 31.11 16.73 -0.36
C ILE A 573 32.39 16.37 0.41
N VAL A 574 32.26 16.07 1.71
CA VAL A 574 33.39 15.90 2.65
C VAL A 574 34.09 14.56 2.50
N LEU A 575 33.33 13.52 2.14
CA LEU A 575 33.82 12.15 1.95
C LEU A 575 33.57 11.72 0.50
N PRO A 576 34.49 12.04 -0.44
CA PRO A 576 34.33 11.66 -1.84
C PRO A 576 34.25 10.15 -2.05
N GLU A 577 34.76 9.35 -1.11
CA GLU A 577 34.82 7.89 -1.17
C GLU A 577 33.42 7.26 -1.09
N VAL A 578 32.43 7.96 -0.52
CA VAL A 578 31.05 7.47 -0.41
C VAL A 578 30.15 7.90 -1.58
N ARG A 579 30.72 8.52 -2.62
CA ARG A 579 29.95 9.01 -3.78
C ARG A 579 29.46 7.84 -4.65
N PRO A 580 28.19 7.88 -5.08
CA PRO A 580 27.71 6.98 -6.12
C PRO A 580 28.33 7.25 -7.48
N ASP A 581 28.38 6.21 -8.31
CA ASP A 581 29.03 6.24 -9.63
C ASP A 581 28.10 6.76 -10.74
N ASN A 582 26.77 6.78 -10.51
CA ASN A 582 25.77 7.18 -11.50
C ASN A 582 24.64 8.02 -10.89
N LEU A 583 23.97 8.81 -11.74
CA LEU A 583 22.90 9.75 -11.32
C LEU A 583 21.70 9.05 -10.68
N TRP A 584 21.36 7.84 -11.12
CA TRP A 584 20.25 7.06 -10.56
C TRP A 584 20.53 6.66 -9.11
N ALA A 585 21.77 6.33 -8.79
CA ALA A 585 22.19 6.03 -7.44
C ALA A 585 22.10 7.27 -6.53
N TYR A 586 22.40 8.48 -7.04
CA TYR A 586 22.09 9.72 -6.31
C TYR A 586 20.58 9.88 -6.07
N ALA A 587 19.74 9.66 -7.10
CA ALA A 587 18.30 9.76 -6.95
C ALA A 587 17.77 8.80 -5.88
N ARG A 588 18.25 7.54 -5.86
CA ARG A 588 17.88 6.56 -4.83
C ARG A 588 18.29 7.00 -3.42
N LEU A 589 19.47 7.59 -3.23
CA LEU A 589 19.87 8.15 -1.94
C LEU A 589 18.94 9.30 -1.49
N TYR A 590 18.67 10.27 -2.35
CA TYR A 590 17.82 11.42 -2.02
C TYR A 590 16.33 11.09 -1.90
N LEU A 591 15.88 9.90 -2.34
CA LEU A 591 14.49 9.44 -2.25
C LEU A 591 14.24 8.39 -1.16
N PHE A 592 15.23 8.12 -0.28
CA PHE A 592 15.17 7.04 0.73
C PHE A 592 15.04 5.62 0.15
N LEU A 593 15.57 5.39 -1.06
CA LEU A 593 15.51 4.09 -1.74
C LEU A 593 16.83 3.29 -1.67
N GLN A 594 17.78 3.72 -0.84
CA GLN A 594 19.10 3.09 -0.73
C GLN A 594 19.05 1.61 -0.28
N ILE A 595 17.99 1.22 0.46
CA ILE A 595 17.80 -0.16 0.94
C ILE A 595 17.39 -1.14 -0.16
N PHE A 596 17.08 -0.65 -1.37
CA PHE A 596 16.62 -1.46 -2.50
C PHE A 596 17.68 -1.61 -3.61
N GLY A 597 18.95 -1.29 -3.36
CA GLY A 597 20.05 -1.49 -4.30
C GLY A 597 21.26 -2.10 -3.59
N GLU A 598 21.78 -3.21 -4.11
CA GLU A 598 22.96 -3.90 -3.54
C GLU A 598 24.21 -3.01 -3.55
N GLU A 599 24.37 -2.18 -4.59
CA GLU A 599 25.50 -1.26 -4.72
C GLU A 599 25.43 -0.06 -3.78
N LEU A 600 24.26 0.21 -3.21
CA LEU A 600 23.99 1.31 -2.27
C LEU A 600 23.88 0.82 -0.82
N SER A 601 23.51 -0.44 -0.59
CA SER A 601 23.46 -1.04 0.74
C SER A 601 24.86 -1.24 1.35
N GLY A 602 25.90 -1.32 0.51
CA GLY A 602 27.31 -1.41 0.89
C GLY A 602 27.99 -0.10 1.33
N PHE A 603 27.33 0.71 2.16
CA PHE A 603 27.90 1.94 2.78
C PHE A 603 28.17 3.15 1.85
N LYS A 604 27.64 3.18 0.61
CA LYS A 604 27.65 4.42 -0.21
C LYS A 604 26.62 5.44 0.31
N GLY A 605 26.95 6.73 0.26
CA GLY A 605 26.12 7.82 0.79
C GLY A 605 26.18 7.96 2.32
N LEU A 606 25.04 7.77 2.98
CA LEU A 606 24.91 7.91 4.44
C LEU A 606 24.60 6.52 5.03
N PRO A 607 25.58 5.79 5.58
CA PRO A 607 25.38 4.38 5.91
C PRO A 607 24.33 4.14 6.98
N SER A 608 24.20 5.02 7.98
CA SER A 608 23.14 4.92 8.98
C SER A 608 21.73 5.26 8.44
N ALA A 609 21.56 5.71 7.21
CA ALA A 609 20.24 6.11 6.70
C ALA A 609 19.27 4.93 6.44
N TRP A 610 19.73 3.68 6.46
CA TRP A 610 18.87 2.51 6.23
C TRP A 610 17.71 2.44 7.25
N TYR A 611 17.96 2.83 8.50
CA TYR A 611 16.94 2.95 9.54
C TYR A 611 15.86 3.96 9.15
N LEU A 612 16.30 5.11 8.61
CA LEU A 612 15.41 6.20 8.22
C LEU A 612 14.56 5.82 7.00
N CYS A 613 15.11 5.05 6.06
CA CYS A 613 14.36 4.47 4.95
C CYS A 613 13.19 3.59 5.45
N ASN A 614 13.47 2.69 6.40
CA ASN A 614 12.46 1.85 7.01
C ASN A 614 11.38 2.65 7.75
N GLU A 615 11.78 3.71 8.46
CA GLU A 615 10.84 4.62 9.12
C GLU A 615 9.91 5.34 8.14
N VAL A 616 10.45 5.90 7.05
CA VAL A 616 9.66 6.64 6.05
C VAL A 616 8.60 5.72 5.43
N ILE A 617 8.96 4.47 5.15
CA ILE A 617 8.02 3.45 4.65
C ILE A 617 6.95 3.17 5.71
N PHE A 618 7.32 2.99 6.97
CA PHE A 618 6.35 2.83 8.05
C PHE A 618 5.40 4.03 8.17
N TYR A 619 5.89 5.27 8.03
CA TYR A 619 5.06 6.47 8.08
C TYR A 619 3.99 6.46 7.00
N PHE A 620 4.32 6.00 5.80
CA PHE A 620 3.36 5.83 4.71
C PHE A 620 2.20 4.90 5.12
N PHE A 621 2.51 3.80 5.81
CA PHE A 621 1.52 2.82 6.24
C PHE A 621 0.68 3.23 7.46
N ILE A 622 1.14 4.13 8.34
CA ILE A 622 0.42 4.50 9.57
C ILE A 622 -1.05 4.89 9.33
N PRO A 623 -1.38 5.85 8.45
CA PRO A 623 -2.77 6.24 8.22
C PRO A 623 -3.63 5.11 7.65
N LEU A 624 -3.05 4.25 6.83
CA LEU A 624 -3.72 3.07 6.29
C LEU A 624 -4.03 2.05 7.39
N LEU A 625 -3.04 1.69 8.20
CA LEU A 625 -3.19 0.78 9.33
C LEU A 625 -4.23 1.32 10.33
N ALA A 626 -4.15 2.61 10.66
CA ALA A 626 -5.14 3.27 11.51
C ALA A 626 -6.54 3.26 10.90
N MET A 627 -6.68 3.51 9.59
CA MET A 627 -7.96 3.47 8.90
C MET A 627 -8.55 2.05 8.90
N VAL A 628 -7.74 1.01 8.71
CA VAL A 628 -8.16 -0.39 8.75
C VAL A 628 -8.65 -0.76 10.15
N ALA A 629 -7.88 -0.44 11.19
CA ALA A 629 -8.30 -0.65 12.58
C ALA A 629 -9.60 0.09 12.90
N ALA A 630 -9.70 1.37 12.50
CA ALA A 630 -10.87 2.19 12.74
C ALA A 630 -12.10 1.71 11.96
N ARG A 631 -11.94 1.17 10.74
CA ARG A 631 -13.05 0.55 10.01
C ARG A 631 -13.55 -0.71 10.72
N TRP A 632 -12.64 -1.55 11.19
CA TRP A 632 -12.99 -2.73 11.97
C TRP A 632 -13.69 -2.36 13.28
N SER A 633 -13.19 -1.33 13.97
CA SER A 633 -13.76 -0.81 15.23
C SER A 633 -15.07 -0.04 15.04
N SER A 634 -15.35 0.52 13.85
CA SER A 634 -16.57 1.28 13.55
C SER A 634 -17.82 0.42 13.31
N ASN A 635 -17.67 -0.91 13.33
CA ASN A 635 -18.80 -1.82 13.20
C ASN A 635 -19.79 -1.60 14.37
N ARG A 636 -21.11 -1.64 14.12
CA ARG A 636 -22.19 -1.29 15.09
C ARG A 636 -22.11 -2.02 16.46
N ARG A 637 -21.28 -3.06 16.55
CA ARG A 637 -21.02 -3.87 17.75
C ARG A 637 -20.02 -3.28 18.75
N PHE A 638 -19.13 -2.36 18.35
CA PHE A 638 -18.07 -1.84 19.22
C PHE A 638 -18.37 -0.41 19.66
N LYS A 639 -18.99 -0.28 20.84
CA LYS A 639 -19.42 1.01 21.40
C LYS A 639 -18.45 1.58 22.43
N THR A 640 -17.73 0.73 23.17
CA THR A 640 -16.87 1.17 24.27
C THR A 640 -15.43 1.46 23.83
N PRO A 641 -14.68 2.31 24.57
CA PRO A 641 -13.27 2.56 24.29
C PRO A 641 -12.42 1.28 24.22
N GLY A 642 -12.63 0.36 25.16
CA GLY A 642 -11.94 -0.93 25.21
C GLY A 642 -12.23 -1.83 24.01
N GLN A 643 -13.45 -1.80 23.49
CA GLN A 643 -13.82 -2.56 22.29
C GLN A 643 -13.14 -2.03 21.03
N ARG A 644 -12.99 -0.71 20.90
CA ARG A 644 -12.36 -0.10 19.72
C ARG A 644 -10.85 -0.23 19.71
N LEU A 645 -10.23 -0.22 20.89
CA LEU A 645 -8.82 -0.56 21.06
C LEU A 645 -8.46 -1.95 20.51
N ARG A 646 -9.40 -2.91 20.48
CA ARG A 646 -9.15 -4.25 19.94
C ARG A 646 -8.66 -4.21 18.49
N GLY A 647 -9.24 -3.34 17.64
CA GLY A 647 -8.80 -3.22 16.25
C GLY A 647 -7.33 -2.83 16.14
N HIS A 648 -6.89 -1.84 16.93
CA HIS A 648 -5.50 -1.40 16.96
C HIS A 648 -4.57 -2.44 17.60
N LEU A 649 -5.00 -3.12 18.67
CA LEU A 649 -4.25 -4.20 19.32
C LEU A 649 -4.07 -5.41 18.39
N MET A 650 -5.07 -5.75 17.58
CA MET A 650 -4.97 -6.84 16.60
C MET A 650 -3.97 -6.52 15.50
N ILE A 651 -3.91 -5.26 15.04
CA ILE A 651 -2.87 -4.83 14.10
C ILE A 651 -1.49 -4.93 14.76
N GLY A 652 -1.33 -4.36 15.96
CA GLY A 652 -0.05 -4.37 16.68
C GLY A 652 0.47 -5.78 16.94
N TRP A 653 -0.36 -6.67 17.49
CA TRP A 653 0.01 -8.07 17.71
C TRP A 653 0.20 -8.85 16.41
N GLY A 654 -0.63 -8.60 15.40
CA GLY A 654 -0.42 -9.17 14.07
C GLY A 654 0.98 -8.85 13.53
N MET A 655 1.40 -7.59 13.62
CA MET A 655 2.76 -7.19 13.27
C MET A 655 3.85 -7.89 14.10
N VAL A 656 3.63 -8.08 15.41
CA VAL A 656 4.55 -8.82 16.29
C VAL A 656 4.71 -10.28 15.90
N PHE A 657 3.63 -10.96 15.49
CA PHE A 657 3.69 -12.38 15.11
C PHE A 657 4.13 -12.59 13.65
N PHE A 658 3.69 -11.74 12.72
CA PHE A 658 4.04 -11.87 11.31
C PHE A 658 5.45 -11.35 10.99
N GLY A 659 5.99 -10.41 11.78
CA GLY A 659 7.34 -9.86 11.56
C GLY A 659 8.44 -10.93 11.54
N PRO A 660 8.57 -11.78 12.58
CA PRO A 660 9.53 -12.87 12.60
C PRO A 660 9.33 -13.87 11.45
N LEU A 661 8.08 -14.22 11.13
CA LEU A 661 7.77 -15.12 10.01
C LEU A 661 8.26 -14.54 8.68
N LEU A 662 7.96 -13.27 8.40
CA LEU A 662 8.42 -12.59 7.19
C LEU A 662 9.95 -12.54 7.15
N ARG A 663 10.60 -12.21 8.27
CA ARG A 663 12.06 -12.21 8.35
C ARG A 663 12.65 -13.60 8.08
N THR A 664 12.11 -14.66 8.67
CA THR A 664 12.56 -16.04 8.41
C THR A 664 12.39 -16.39 6.93
N LEU A 665 11.31 -15.95 6.29
CA LEU A 665 11.13 -16.12 4.85
C LEU A 665 12.19 -15.38 4.04
N LEU A 666 12.60 -14.17 4.44
CA LEU A 666 13.69 -13.42 3.80
C LEU A 666 15.03 -14.16 3.93
N TYR A 667 15.34 -14.71 5.10
CA TYR A 667 16.56 -15.51 5.27
C TYR A 667 16.53 -16.82 4.50
N ALA A 668 15.40 -17.53 4.54
CA ALA A 668 15.21 -18.75 3.76
C ALA A 668 15.26 -18.48 2.25
N ALA A 669 15.04 -17.22 1.85
CA ALA A 669 15.08 -16.79 0.47
C ALA A 669 16.45 -16.29 -0.01
N ASP A 670 17.46 -16.28 0.87
CA ASP A 670 18.81 -15.79 0.60
C ASP A 670 18.84 -14.36 0.02
N VAL A 671 17.98 -13.52 0.59
CA VAL A 671 17.78 -12.15 0.12
C VAL A 671 18.96 -11.28 0.55
N PRO A 672 19.54 -10.48 -0.36
CA PRO A 672 20.62 -9.55 -0.02
C PRO A 672 20.21 -8.58 1.09
N ALA A 673 21.05 -8.43 2.13
CA ALA A 673 20.83 -7.53 3.26
C ALA A 673 19.40 -7.61 3.84
N PRO A 674 18.92 -8.80 4.24
CA PRO A 674 17.51 -9.02 4.58
C PRO A 674 17.07 -8.21 5.82
N THR A 675 18.05 -7.84 6.64
CA THR A 675 17.92 -7.03 7.86
C THR A 675 17.74 -5.54 7.59
N SER A 676 18.08 -5.07 6.39
CA SER A 676 17.91 -3.66 6.01
C SER A 676 16.48 -3.35 5.56
N LEU A 677 15.65 -4.38 5.32
CA LEU A 677 14.34 -4.23 4.72
C LEU A 677 13.26 -3.81 5.72
N PRO A 678 12.18 -3.14 5.28
CA PRO A 678 11.19 -2.59 6.20
C PRO A 678 10.40 -3.65 6.97
N PHE A 679 10.21 -4.81 6.33
CA PHE A 679 9.44 -5.92 6.89
C PHE A 679 10.21 -6.71 7.94
N SER A 680 11.54 -6.66 7.91
CA SER A 680 12.38 -7.36 8.88
C SER A 680 12.36 -6.71 10.27
N HIS A 681 11.60 -5.64 10.48
CA HIS A 681 11.48 -4.94 11.78
C HIS A 681 10.03 -4.70 12.20
N MET A 682 9.10 -5.36 11.52
CA MET A 682 7.66 -5.17 11.67
C MET A 682 7.19 -5.40 13.10
N GLU A 683 7.79 -6.34 13.84
CA GLU A 683 7.42 -6.62 15.23
C GLU A 683 7.72 -5.48 16.19
N TYR A 684 8.78 -4.71 15.95
CA TYR A 684 9.16 -3.60 16.83
C TYR A 684 8.17 -2.45 16.69
N PHE A 685 7.81 -2.12 15.44
CA PHE A 685 6.71 -1.18 15.17
C PHE A 685 5.38 -1.70 15.74
N GLY A 686 5.09 -2.99 15.56
CA GLY A 686 3.88 -3.64 16.08
C GLY A 686 3.76 -3.51 17.60
N PHE A 687 4.85 -3.78 18.32
CA PHE A 687 4.85 -3.67 19.77
C PHE A 687 4.73 -2.21 20.24
N GLY A 688 5.34 -1.26 19.54
CA GLY A 688 5.12 0.17 19.78
C GLY A 688 3.64 0.58 19.70
N ILE A 689 2.89 0.02 18.73
CA ILE A 689 1.43 0.21 18.62
C ILE A 689 0.69 -0.43 19.80
N VAL A 690 1.07 -1.64 20.23
CA VAL A 690 0.46 -2.33 21.38
C VAL A 690 0.59 -1.49 22.65
N VAL A 691 1.80 -1.00 22.93
CA VAL A 691 2.08 -0.17 24.11
C VAL A 691 1.33 1.16 24.03
N ALA A 692 1.26 1.79 22.85
CA ALA A 692 0.47 2.99 22.63
C ALA A 692 -1.03 2.77 22.91
N ALA A 693 -1.59 1.66 22.43
CA ALA A 693 -2.99 1.31 22.64
C ALA A 693 -3.32 1.10 24.12
N HIS A 694 -2.46 0.41 24.87
CA HIS A 694 -2.65 0.24 26.31
C HIS A 694 -2.44 1.53 27.10
N THR A 695 -1.52 2.39 26.68
CA THR A 695 -1.32 3.71 27.29
C THR A 695 -2.54 4.61 27.09
N VAL A 696 -3.09 4.67 25.88
CA VAL A 696 -4.33 5.43 25.58
C VAL A 696 -5.52 4.81 26.31
N GLY A 697 -5.63 3.48 26.35
CA GLY A 697 -6.69 2.78 27.07
C GLY A 697 -6.67 3.05 28.58
N ALA A 698 -5.51 3.02 29.21
CA ALA A 698 -5.35 3.32 30.63
C ALA A 698 -5.83 4.74 30.98
N ARG A 699 -5.54 5.73 30.12
CA ARG A 699 -6.05 7.12 30.25
C ARG A 699 -7.57 7.23 30.16
N LEU A 700 -8.21 6.25 29.53
CA LEU A 700 -9.66 6.19 29.34
C LEU A 700 -10.34 5.20 30.30
N GLY A 701 -9.64 4.76 31.35
CA GLY A 701 -10.17 3.85 32.37
C GLY A 701 -10.30 2.39 31.91
N VAL A 702 -9.71 2.02 30.76
CA VAL A 702 -9.68 0.62 30.31
C VAL A 702 -8.58 -0.12 31.08
N ALA A 703 -8.98 -1.14 31.84
CA ALA A 703 -8.04 -1.94 32.61
C ALA A 703 -7.06 -2.67 31.66
N PRO A 704 -5.74 -2.52 31.86
CA PRO A 704 -4.77 -3.22 31.03
C PRO A 704 -4.66 -4.71 31.42
N PRO A 705 -4.10 -5.56 30.55
CA PRO A 705 -3.85 -6.98 30.83
C PRO A 705 -2.99 -7.21 32.08
N SER A 706 -2.98 -8.45 32.59
CA SER A 706 -2.23 -8.85 33.80
C SER A 706 -0.75 -8.47 33.72
N PHE A 707 -0.09 -8.72 32.59
CA PHE A 707 1.30 -8.36 32.34
C PHE A 707 1.56 -6.85 32.56
N PHE A 708 0.82 -5.97 31.89
CA PHE A 708 0.99 -4.52 32.03
C PHE A 708 0.64 -4.00 33.43
N ARG A 709 -0.31 -4.65 34.13
CA ARG A 709 -0.56 -4.35 35.56
C ARG A 709 0.59 -4.77 36.45
N TRP A 710 1.24 -5.89 36.14
CA TRP A 710 2.43 -6.35 36.85
C TRP A 710 3.61 -5.40 36.62
N VAL A 711 3.88 -5.01 35.37
CA VAL A 711 4.94 -4.04 35.01
C VAL A 711 4.74 -2.71 35.72
N ARG A 712 3.50 -2.21 35.81
CA ARG A 712 3.20 -0.97 36.52
C ARG A 712 3.50 -1.05 38.03
N ARG A 713 3.41 -2.23 38.65
CA ARG A 713 3.75 -2.42 40.07
C ARG A 713 5.24 -2.67 40.28
N HIS A 714 5.91 -3.27 39.29
CA HIS A 714 7.31 -3.70 39.36
C HIS A 714 8.13 -3.04 38.27
N THR A 715 8.04 -1.70 38.16
CA THR A 715 8.63 -0.96 37.03
C THR A 715 10.15 -1.00 37.06
N THR A 716 10.76 -0.77 38.23
CA THR A 716 12.21 -0.85 38.41
C THR A 716 12.72 -2.28 38.16
N GLU A 717 12.02 -3.29 38.68
CA GLU A 717 12.36 -4.70 38.45
C GLU A 717 12.25 -5.06 36.97
N THR A 718 11.27 -4.52 36.25
CA THR A 718 11.13 -4.73 34.79
C THR A 718 12.33 -4.16 34.03
N TYR A 719 12.90 -3.02 34.46
CA TYR A 719 14.15 -2.52 33.89
C TYR A 719 15.34 -3.42 34.20
N VAL A 720 15.42 -3.98 35.41
CA VAL A 720 16.47 -4.95 35.79
C VAL A 720 16.37 -6.23 34.95
N LEU A 721 15.16 -6.69 34.61
CA LEU A 721 14.96 -7.85 33.75
C LEU A 721 15.55 -7.70 32.34
N VAL A 722 15.86 -6.48 31.89
CA VAL A 722 16.56 -6.22 30.61
C VAL A 722 17.98 -6.81 30.62
N LEU A 723 18.56 -7.06 31.79
CA LEU A 723 19.82 -7.80 31.89
C LEU A 723 19.72 -9.20 31.28
N ILE A 724 18.54 -9.83 31.27
CA ILE A 724 18.34 -11.15 30.66
C ILE A 724 18.64 -11.12 29.16
N PRO A 725 17.94 -10.33 28.32
CA PRO A 725 18.27 -10.27 26.89
C PRO A 725 19.68 -9.71 26.63
N VAL A 726 20.22 -8.84 27.49
CA VAL A 726 21.62 -8.38 27.36
C VAL A 726 22.62 -9.53 27.54
N LEU A 727 22.44 -10.36 28.58
CA LEU A 727 23.27 -11.53 28.83
C LEU A 727 23.11 -12.59 27.75
N MET A 728 21.88 -12.79 27.23
CA MET A 728 21.65 -13.65 26.08
C MET A 728 22.44 -13.20 24.86
N LEU A 729 22.46 -11.90 24.56
CA LEU A 729 23.19 -11.36 23.41
C LEU A 729 24.71 -11.45 23.58
N ALA A 730 25.23 -11.21 24.78
CA ALA A 730 26.64 -11.42 25.08
C ALA A 730 27.02 -12.90 24.90
N ALA A 731 26.22 -13.82 25.44
CA ALA A 731 26.41 -15.26 25.24
C ALA A 731 26.27 -15.67 23.77
N ILE A 732 25.37 -15.04 23.01
CA ILE A 732 25.21 -15.32 21.58
C ILE A 732 26.51 -14.97 20.83
N GLY A 733 27.05 -13.78 21.07
CA GLY A 733 28.30 -13.33 20.44
C GLY A 733 29.54 -14.13 20.88
N GLU A 734 29.53 -14.70 22.09
CA GLU A 734 30.63 -15.52 22.61
C GLU A 734 30.58 -16.97 22.11
N ILE A 735 29.40 -17.58 22.03
CA ILE A 735 29.24 -19.01 21.67
C ILE A 735 29.20 -19.21 20.16
N TRP A 736 28.53 -18.32 19.43
CA TRP A 736 28.27 -18.49 17.99
C TRP A 736 28.94 -17.43 17.10
N GLY A 737 29.65 -16.46 17.70
CA GLY A 737 30.35 -15.39 16.99
C GLY A 737 31.86 -15.41 17.24
N ASP A 738 32.56 -14.44 16.65
CA ASP A 738 33.99 -14.17 16.88
C ASP A 738 34.23 -13.19 18.06
N GLY A 739 33.17 -12.88 18.82
CA GLY A 739 33.18 -11.89 19.89
C GLY A 739 33.16 -10.43 19.43
N SER A 740 33.36 -10.12 18.14
CA SER A 740 33.33 -8.76 17.59
C SER A 740 31.91 -8.19 17.56
N GLY A 741 30.91 -9.06 17.39
CA GLY A 741 29.52 -8.69 17.17
C GLY A 741 29.26 -8.01 15.83
N ILE A 742 30.21 -8.11 14.88
CA ILE A 742 30.02 -7.69 13.50
C ILE A 742 29.15 -8.72 12.79
N TRP A 743 28.07 -8.25 12.19
CA TRP A 743 27.08 -9.11 11.55
C TRP A 743 27.61 -9.60 10.20
N SER A 744 27.49 -10.90 9.93
CA SER A 744 27.47 -11.42 8.56
C SER A 744 26.06 -11.93 8.27
N ASP A 745 25.56 -11.63 7.06
CA ASP A 745 24.24 -12.08 6.64
C ASP A 745 24.18 -13.61 6.66
N GLY A 746 23.07 -14.16 7.19
CA GLY A 746 22.79 -15.59 7.16
C GLY A 746 23.45 -16.41 8.28
N ASN A 747 24.38 -15.85 9.05
CA ASN A 747 25.01 -16.56 10.17
C ASN A 747 24.02 -16.81 11.32
N ILE A 748 24.25 -17.88 12.08
CA ILE A 748 23.37 -18.27 13.20
C ILE A 748 23.29 -17.18 14.29
N GLU A 749 24.40 -16.49 14.54
CA GLU A 749 24.47 -15.31 15.40
C GLU A 749 23.50 -14.20 14.96
N ASP A 750 23.39 -13.99 13.65
CA ASP A 750 22.52 -13.00 13.03
C ASP A 750 21.04 -13.36 13.14
N GLN A 751 20.70 -14.66 13.06
CA GLN A 751 19.33 -15.14 13.24
C GLN A 751 18.87 -15.11 14.71
N LEU A 752 19.76 -15.44 15.65
CA LEU A 752 19.40 -15.60 17.07
C LEU A 752 19.18 -14.29 17.82
N ARG A 753 19.79 -13.17 17.39
CA ARG A 753 19.74 -11.88 18.12
C ARG A 753 18.37 -11.21 18.17
N PHE A 754 17.49 -11.49 17.20
CA PHE A 754 16.20 -10.79 17.07
C PHE A 754 15.23 -11.12 18.21
N PHE A 755 15.30 -12.34 18.74
CA PHE A 755 14.46 -12.75 19.87
C PHE A 755 14.82 -11.99 21.17
N PRO A 756 16.09 -11.92 21.59
CA PRO A 756 16.51 -11.03 22.67
C PRO A 756 16.17 -9.56 22.42
N TYR A 757 16.24 -9.06 21.19
CA TYR A 757 15.83 -7.68 20.88
C TYR A 757 14.37 -7.43 21.14
N LEU A 758 13.50 -8.34 20.69
CA LEU A 758 12.07 -8.24 20.94
C LEU A 758 11.79 -8.28 22.45
N LEU A 759 12.45 -9.18 23.19
CA LEU A 759 12.32 -9.26 24.64
C LEU A 759 12.76 -7.96 25.33
N ALA A 760 13.91 -7.40 24.94
CA ALA A 760 14.40 -6.13 25.48
C ALA A 760 13.45 -4.98 25.18
N VAL A 761 12.96 -4.87 23.94
CA VAL A 761 11.96 -3.85 23.55
C VAL A 761 10.67 -4.01 24.35
N ILE A 762 10.20 -5.25 24.57
CA ILE A 762 9.01 -5.52 25.36
C ILE A 762 9.15 -4.98 26.79
N LEU A 763 10.26 -5.31 27.45
CA LEU A 763 10.54 -4.90 28.83
C LEU A 763 10.72 -3.37 28.93
N LEU A 764 11.60 -2.80 28.10
CA LEU A 764 11.94 -1.37 28.12
C LEU A 764 10.72 -0.50 27.79
N MET A 765 10.00 -0.78 26.70
CA MET A 765 8.86 0.04 26.29
C MET A 765 7.69 -0.08 27.28
N SER A 766 7.45 -1.27 27.84
CA SER A 766 6.37 -1.45 28.81
C SER A 766 6.65 -0.69 30.11
N ALA A 767 7.88 -0.78 30.62
CA ALA A 767 8.28 -0.06 31.84
C ALA A 767 8.24 1.47 31.64
N ALA A 768 8.73 1.96 30.49
CA ALA A 768 8.76 3.37 30.17
C ALA A 768 7.37 3.98 30.00
N ALA A 769 6.49 3.30 29.27
CA ALA A 769 5.21 3.86 28.87
C ALA A 769 4.08 3.63 29.87
N VAL A 770 4.09 2.49 30.57
CA VAL A 770 3.00 2.08 31.48
C VAL A 770 3.39 2.24 32.95
N GLY A 771 4.69 2.25 33.26
CA GLY A 771 5.19 2.46 34.61
C GLY A 771 4.80 3.84 35.18
N PRO A 772 4.62 3.96 36.50
CA PRO A 772 4.34 5.25 37.14
C PRO A 772 5.48 6.24 36.87
N ARG A 773 5.15 7.53 36.70
CA ARG A 773 6.17 8.59 36.57
C ARG A 773 6.98 8.75 37.86
N ASP A 774 6.36 8.48 39.00
CA ASP A 774 6.98 8.66 40.32
C ASP A 774 7.93 7.51 40.69
N ASP A 775 7.93 6.41 39.93
CA ASP A 775 8.93 5.34 40.09
C ASP A 775 10.35 5.92 39.91
N PRO A 776 11.34 5.54 40.75
CA PRO A 776 12.68 6.11 40.70
C PRO A 776 13.33 6.06 39.32
N SER A 777 13.13 4.97 38.58
CA SER A 777 13.72 4.74 37.26
C SER A 777 13.10 5.67 36.22
N ASN A 778 11.77 5.77 36.20
CA ASN A 778 11.04 6.67 35.29
C ASN A 778 11.26 8.15 35.64
N ARG A 779 11.41 8.48 36.93
CA ARG A 779 11.75 9.82 37.40
C ARG A 779 13.13 10.26 36.91
N TRP A 780 14.10 9.35 36.95
CA TRP A 780 15.45 9.59 36.42
C TRP A 780 15.43 9.81 34.91
N LEU A 781 14.72 8.97 34.15
CA LEU A 781 14.55 9.12 32.70
C LEU A 781 13.81 10.41 32.30
N SER A 782 12.90 10.87 33.15
CA SER A 782 12.13 12.11 32.95
C SER A 782 12.91 13.39 33.34
N ALA A 783 14.17 13.27 33.75
CA ALA A 783 14.97 14.41 34.19
C ALA A 783 15.17 15.44 33.08
N LYS A 784 15.10 16.74 33.44
CA LYS A 784 15.22 17.86 32.49
C LYS A 784 16.53 17.84 31.67
N ARG A 785 17.60 17.24 32.20
CA ARG A 785 18.90 17.10 31.51
C ARG A 785 18.83 16.31 30.20
N PHE A 786 17.86 15.40 30.04
CA PHE A 786 17.72 14.61 28.82
C PHE A 786 16.98 15.36 27.70
N LYS A 787 16.20 16.40 28.03
CA LYS A 787 15.41 17.15 27.04
C LYS A 787 16.24 17.76 25.89
N PRO A 788 17.36 18.46 26.12
CA PRO A 788 18.16 18.99 25.02
C PRO A 788 18.74 17.88 24.13
N LEU A 789 19.27 16.81 24.74
CA LEU A 789 19.80 15.66 24.00
C LEU A 789 18.72 14.92 23.22
N SER A 790 17.52 14.79 23.77
CA SER A 790 16.38 14.14 23.11
C SER A 790 15.86 14.96 21.92
N ALA A 791 15.90 16.28 22.03
CA ALA A 791 15.57 17.18 20.92
C ALA A 791 16.58 17.03 19.77
N LEU A 792 17.87 16.87 20.10
CA LEU A 792 18.96 16.64 19.14
C LEU A 792 19.12 15.19 18.69
N ALA A 793 18.32 14.24 19.19
CA ALA A 793 18.56 12.81 18.96
C ALA A 793 18.64 12.43 17.47
N LEU A 794 17.81 13.04 16.61
CA LEU A 794 17.85 12.80 15.17
C LEU A 794 19.11 13.40 14.51
N HIS A 795 19.49 14.61 14.92
CA HIS A 795 20.71 15.26 14.46
C HIS A 795 21.96 14.48 14.88
N ILE A 796 22.01 14.03 16.14
CA ILE A 796 23.10 13.18 16.65
C ILE A 796 23.20 11.90 15.82
N TYR A 797 22.06 11.28 15.53
CA TYR A 797 22.00 10.07 14.71
C TYR A 797 22.48 10.28 13.25
N LEU A 798 22.22 11.42 12.62
CA LEU A 798 22.65 11.64 11.24
C LEU A 798 24.11 12.08 11.13
N TRP A 799 24.60 12.86 12.09
CA TRP A 799 25.95 13.43 12.02
C TRP A 799 27.06 12.52 12.55
N HIS A 800 26.76 11.52 13.39
CA HIS A 800 27.81 10.77 14.10
C HIS A 800 28.81 10.06 13.19
N GLN A 801 28.37 9.42 12.11
CA GLN A 801 29.30 8.72 11.20
C GLN A 801 30.15 9.69 10.37
N LEU A 802 29.63 10.87 10.03
CA LEU A 802 30.44 11.92 9.38
C LEU A 802 31.53 12.39 10.33
N VAL A 803 31.19 12.67 11.58
CA VAL A 803 32.16 13.10 12.59
C VAL A 803 33.24 12.03 12.78
N LEU A 804 32.85 10.75 12.86
CA LEU A 804 33.80 9.64 12.91
C LEU A 804 34.67 9.55 11.65
N GLY A 805 34.08 9.72 10.46
CA GLY A 805 34.81 9.73 9.19
C GLY A 805 35.80 10.89 9.07
N VAL A 806 35.42 12.08 9.55
CA VAL A 806 36.30 13.25 9.63
C VAL A 806 37.42 13.03 10.64
N ILE A 807 37.13 12.51 11.84
CA ILE A 807 38.15 12.15 12.83
C ILE A 807 39.12 11.14 12.24
N ASN A 808 38.60 10.10 11.57
CA ASN A 808 39.42 9.09 10.92
C ASN A 808 40.34 9.71 9.86
N ARG A 809 39.82 10.59 8.99
CA ARG A 809 40.59 11.30 7.97
C ARG A 809 41.66 12.24 8.57
N LEU A 810 41.38 12.86 9.71
CA LEU A 810 42.34 13.72 10.42
C LEU A 810 43.48 12.92 11.07
N LEU A 811 43.22 11.66 11.40
CA LEU A 811 44.19 10.74 12.00
C LEU A 811 44.93 9.88 10.96
N GLN A 812 44.49 9.90 9.71
CA GLN A 812 45.16 9.23 8.60
C GLN A 812 46.34 10.06 8.09
N THR A 813 47.44 9.39 7.77
CA THR A 813 48.60 9.99 7.11
C THR A 813 48.36 10.12 5.59
N PRO A 814 49.15 10.95 4.87
CA PRO A 814 48.94 11.21 3.45
C PRO A 814 49.06 9.99 2.52
N ASP A 815 49.73 8.93 2.97
CA ASP A 815 49.86 7.63 2.31
C ASP A 815 48.66 6.69 2.58
N GLY A 816 47.68 7.13 3.39
CA GLY A 816 46.48 6.38 3.72
C GLY A 816 46.63 5.39 4.88
N SER A 817 47.82 5.31 5.51
CA SER A 817 48.01 4.57 6.77
C SER A 817 47.51 5.38 7.98
N GLY A 818 47.39 4.76 9.15
CA GLY A 818 46.81 5.41 10.34
C GLY A 818 45.28 5.38 10.38
N GLY A 819 44.70 6.34 11.10
CA GLY A 819 43.26 6.44 11.32
C GLY A 819 42.81 6.00 12.72
N ILE A 820 41.51 6.08 12.96
CA ILE A 820 40.93 5.95 14.32
C ILE A 820 41.15 4.56 14.94
N GLY A 821 41.34 3.52 14.13
CA GLY A 821 41.63 2.15 14.56
C GLY A 821 43.11 1.89 14.89
N GLU A 822 44.02 2.77 14.47
CA GLU A 822 45.48 2.61 14.64
C GLU A 822 46.07 3.54 15.71
N VAL A 823 45.20 4.31 16.39
CA VAL A 823 45.59 5.17 17.50
C VAL A 823 46.05 4.30 18.67
N ASP A 824 47.19 4.64 19.29
CA ASP A 824 47.68 3.97 20.50
C ASP A 824 48.48 4.93 21.40
N PHE A 825 47.78 5.72 22.21
CA PHE A 825 48.40 6.67 23.17
C PHE A 825 48.10 6.35 24.65
N ALA A 826 47.22 5.38 24.90
CA ALA A 826 46.74 5.03 26.23
C ALA A 826 46.21 3.58 26.23
N PRO A 827 46.04 2.95 27.41
CA PRO A 827 45.40 1.64 27.49
C PRO A 827 44.05 1.62 26.76
N ARG A 828 43.74 0.52 26.06
CA ARG A 828 42.57 0.39 25.16
C ARG A 828 41.26 0.92 25.75
N PHE A 829 41.01 0.68 27.04
CA PHE A 829 39.83 1.19 27.72
C PHE A 829 39.80 2.73 27.81
N VAL A 830 40.90 3.35 28.22
CA VAL A 830 41.04 4.81 28.31
C VAL A 830 40.91 5.44 26.93
N MET A 831 41.53 4.82 25.93
CA MET A 831 41.43 5.24 24.54
C MET A 831 39.99 5.19 24.02
N GLY A 832 39.27 4.08 24.24
CA GLY A 832 37.87 3.96 23.87
C GLY A 832 36.99 5.04 24.52
N VAL A 833 37.20 5.33 25.80
CA VAL A 833 36.47 6.40 26.51
C VAL A 833 36.75 7.79 25.90
N VAL A 834 38.02 8.09 25.61
CA VAL A 834 38.41 9.37 25.00
C VAL A 834 37.81 9.51 23.60
N LEU A 835 37.91 8.48 22.76
CA LEU A 835 37.36 8.49 21.40
C LEU A 835 35.84 8.69 21.41
N VAL A 836 35.12 7.99 22.31
CA VAL A 836 33.66 8.16 22.46
C VAL A 836 33.33 9.59 22.92
N ALA A 837 34.08 10.15 23.86
CA ALA A 837 33.85 11.51 24.33
C ALA A 837 34.08 12.55 23.23
N VAL A 838 35.13 12.40 22.43
CA VAL A 838 35.44 13.28 21.29
C VAL A 838 34.38 13.15 20.20
N ALA A 839 34.03 11.93 19.79
CA ALA A 839 33.01 11.67 18.78
C ALA A 839 31.64 12.20 19.21
N LEU A 840 31.24 11.96 20.46
CA LEU A 840 29.97 12.43 21.01
C LEU A 840 29.94 13.96 21.12
N GLY A 841 31.00 14.57 21.64
CA GLY A 841 31.13 16.03 21.75
C GLY A 841 31.08 16.72 20.39
N GLY A 842 31.83 16.22 19.40
CA GLY A 842 31.81 16.73 18.03
C GLY A 842 30.44 16.58 17.38
N THR A 843 29.81 15.42 17.54
CA THR A 843 28.46 15.15 17.01
C THR A 843 27.41 16.09 17.61
N ILE A 844 27.42 16.29 18.93
CA ILE A 844 26.48 17.21 19.61
C ILE A 844 26.73 18.65 19.15
N ALA A 845 27.98 19.06 18.98
CA ALA A 845 28.31 20.40 18.50
C ALA A 845 27.76 20.66 17.08
N VAL A 846 28.01 19.75 16.13
CA VAL A 846 27.48 19.85 14.77
C VAL A 846 25.95 19.82 14.77
N ALA A 847 25.35 18.92 15.56
CA ALA A 847 23.91 18.84 15.72
C ALA A 847 23.31 20.17 16.21
N TRP A 848 23.92 20.78 17.23
CA TRP A 848 23.45 22.03 17.81
C TRP A 848 23.57 23.21 16.84
N VAL A 849 24.67 23.29 16.07
CA VAL A 849 24.89 24.35 15.07
C VAL A 849 23.93 24.23 13.88
N THR A 850 23.65 23.01 13.43
CA THR A 850 22.84 22.77 12.23
C THR A 850 21.34 22.73 12.51
N GLN A 851 20.92 22.52 13.76
CA GLN A 851 19.52 22.41 14.14
C GLN A 851 18.64 23.60 13.70
N PRO A 852 19.00 24.88 13.97
CA PRO A 852 18.11 26.01 13.66
C PRO A 852 17.81 26.12 12.17
N VAL A 853 18.79 25.83 11.32
CA VAL A 853 18.66 25.92 9.85
C VAL A 853 17.80 24.77 9.32
N THR A 854 18.04 23.56 9.82
CA THR A 854 17.37 22.34 9.33
C THR A 854 15.93 22.20 9.84
N ASP A 855 15.64 22.70 11.05
CA ASP A 855 14.29 22.66 11.64
C ASP A 855 13.42 23.85 11.20
N TRP A 856 14.01 24.93 10.66
CA TRP A 856 13.29 26.14 10.24
C TRP A 856 12.08 25.89 9.32
N PRO A 857 12.16 25.03 8.27
CA PRO A 857 11.00 24.75 7.42
C PRO A 857 9.82 24.16 8.20
N TYR A 858 10.10 23.25 9.14
CA TYR A 858 9.10 22.63 10.00
C TYR A 858 8.52 23.63 11.01
N GLU A 859 9.35 24.44 11.65
CA GLU A 859 8.92 25.48 12.60
C GLU A 859 8.08 26.56 11.92
N ARG A 860 8.45 26.96 10.70
CA ARG A 860 7.68 27.90 9.88
C ARG A 860 6.33 27.32 9.46
N TYR A 861 6.28 26.05 9.08
CA TYR A 861 5.02 25.37 8.79
C TYR A 861 4.15 25.26 10.05
N ARG A 862 4.75 24.88 11.18
CA ARG A 862 4.07 24.78 12.48
C ARG A 862 3.55 26.12 12.98
N SER A 863 4.28 27.22 12.84
CA SER A 863 3.79 28.55 13.24
C SER A 863 2.62 29.02 12.37
N ARG A 864 2.64 28.72 11.07
CA ARG A 864 1.56 29.07 10.12
C ARG A 864 0.30 28.23 10.26
N HIS A 865 0.44 26.94 10.59
CA HIS A 865 -0.65 25.96 10.57
C HIS A 865 -0.96 25.33 11.93
N GLY A 866 -0.11 25.54 12.95
CA GLY A 866 -0.14 24.86 14.25
C GLY A 866 -0.74 25.67 15.40
N LEU A 867 -1.21 26.89 15.14
CA LEU A 867 -2.31 27.44 15.95
C LEU A 867 -3.59 26.85 15.36
N LEU A 868 -4.29 26.06 16.16
CA LEU A 868 -5.71 25.83 15.99
C LEU A 868 -6.38 27.21 15.88
N ARG A 869 -6.54 27.71 14.65
CA ARG A 869 -7.58 28.68 14.35
C ARG A 869 -8.87 27.98 14.77
N ALA A 870 -9.42 28.42 15.90
CA ALA A 870 -10.83 28.22 16.18
C ALA A 870 -11.58 28.72 14.94
N ARG A 871 -12.01 27.80 14.08
CA ARG A 871 -13.02 28.06 13.06
C ARG A 871 -14.29 28.35 13.85
N GLY A 872 -14.51 29.63 14.16
CA GLY A 872 -15.57 30.11 15.03
C GLY A 872 -15.45 31.57 15.47
N ALA A 873 -14.35 32.27 15.21
CA ALA A 873 -14.31 33.73 15.36
C ALA A 873 -14.83 34.41 14.08
N PRO A 874 -15.84 35.29 14.14
CA PRO A 874 -16.35 36.01 12.98
C PRO A 874 -15.22 36.81 12.32
N ARG A 875 -15.13 36.72 11.00
CA ARG A 875 -14.38 37.69 10.20
C ARG A 875 -15.24 38.94 10.06
N ASP A 876 -15.31 39.75 11.10
CA ASP A 876 -15.75 41.13 11.00
C ASP A 876 -14.81 42.02 11.81
N ALA A 877 -13.63 42.24 11.24
CA ALA A 877 -12.95 43.52 11.37
C ALA A 877 -12.91 44.08 9.96
N GLY A 878 -14.04 44.64 9.55
CA GLY A 878 -14.15 45.45 8.37
C GLY A 878 -13.08 46.55 8.43
N LYS A 879 -12.52 46.84 7.26
CA LYS A 879 -11.82 48.08 6.97
C LYS A 879 -12.62 49.23 7.61
N VAL A 880 -12.07 49.84 8.65
CA VAL A 880 -12.48 51.19 9.02
C VAL A 880 -11.73 52.09 8.05
N GLU A 881 -12.37 52.34 6.91
CA GLU A 881 -12.05 53.48 6.06
C GLU A 881 -12.19 54.74 6.90
N GLY A 882 -11.18 55.60 6.86
CA GLY A 882 -11.27 56.93 7.41
C GLY A 882 -12.20 57.79 6.55
N SER A 883 -13.07 58.55 7.20
CA SER A 883 -13.18 60.00 7.00
C SER A 883 -14.20 60.56 7.97
N ALA A 884 -13.83 61.70 8.59
CA ALA A 884 -14.70 62.82 8.98
C ALA A 884 -15.83 62.56 9.99
N THR A 885 -16.13 63.33 11.03
CA THR A 885 -15.70 64.61 11.62
C THR A 885 -16.72 64.86 12.77
N VAL A 886 -16.32 65.66 13.77
CA VAL A 886 -17.12 66.60 14.58
C VAL A 886 -17.21 66.31 16.10
N ALA A 887 -16.34 67.04 16.80
CA ALA A 887 -16.57 67.94 17.95
C ALA A 887 -16.91 67.47 19.38
N ALA A 888 -16.10 68.08 20.27
CA ALA A 888 -16.42 68.75 21.52
C ALA A 888 -16.52 67.91 22.82
N GLY A 889 -15.65 68.26 23.76
CA GLY A 889 -15.60 67.80 25.15
C GLY A 889 -14.19 67.78 25.68
#